data_AF-A0A7Y6XC87-F1
#
_entry.id   AF-A0A7Y6XC87-F1
#
_cell.length_a   1.000
_cell.length_b   1.000
_cell.length_c   1.000
_cell.angle_alpha   90.00
_cell.angle_beta   90.00
_cell.angle_gamma   90.00
#
_symmetry.space_group_name_H-M   'P 1'
#
loop_
_entity.id
_entity.type
_entity.pdbx_description
1 polymer ?
#
loop_
_entity_poly.entity_id
_entity_poly.type
_entity_poly.pdbx_seq_one_letter_code
_entity_poly.pdbx_strand_id
1 'polypeptide(L)'
;MGENVSHEPPGPTAIAIIGLSLRFPGASDAQGFWSNLISGVDSVTVLDAEQRAKAGFPSGEGWVAAAGVIEGADLFDARFFGYSPREAEQLDPQQRLFMECCWGALESAGHAARTRPLHVGVYGGASLSTYLLTNVIPSMERRSSDWTESILGTHSDFLATRVAYKLNLTGPALTVQTACSTSLTAVHLACQALLAGECNLALAGGAAVRSPQLVAYPTQEGGISSPDGHCRAFDSQAAGTVPGNGVGVVLLKRLEDALADGDPIRAVILGSAANNDGSSKAGFTAPSVSGQVAAISDALALAGVEPHTISFIEAHGTGTPLGDPVEVAALKQVFRGVAPGTIGLGSVKSNLGHLDAAAGVTGLIKAVLALEHRQLPPTVHFRRPNPLLELEGSPFYIVAEPRPWNSPGPRRAGVSSFGMGGTNVHVVLEEAPTPVSDPPRGEEQLVLLSARSEAALERMTTELAEHLGHTEAALADVAHTLQVGRNRFGWRRFITASTRPETSARLSHRDESLRPRTTFDEVERRSAVFLFPGGGAQRVNMGAELLGEPAFRDAVDRCAVLLRTPLGGDLREVMFAPPERYDSAARELARPLWTQAALFTCDWALAQLWLSRGVQPEALFGHSLGEYVAACLAGVFTLEEALELVTARGRIMERLLPGGMTAVLAPLDQVESLLNSSLSVAAINTPSDCVISGPLEALDALEATLAGQGVETRRLHLSHAAHSVMLEPHLADFARVVSRFSPRAPKLPVVSSLTGRWLGEREAADPMYWCRHLRETVRFSDGLHLLLSSGDRAFIEVGPGTALSSLVRRHPTRTSQPVLSTLASASMERPPHPLASLGEAWLAGVTIDWERFRAGERRRRVALPGYSFDRERHWIEPVTATGTTARAVEAREAARAEVQRDEGSHAAPPRNDTEQVLLECFRLTFHLENIGIHDDFFALGGDSLLALRLSARIQDRLGARLPLKTVLESPTVARLAARIRIGDGARDAAPTAPSCLVRLQEGTHGVPVFFVHAAGGQVLFYRELARHLAPERPMYGFESVGLEAGASSHTTVEQMAEHYLSVLRTVRPRGPYLLVGASLGGTIAYEMARRLSAEGDSVPLCALLDTPPPGHVSAELADQVSLLTFRAGKTFTPSTGWPKDLPVEEQFRLLQEEAARDGIEPPFSELESARRQLDVLRANTRALSLYVPPPWDGGELQYFRARQPPPGFPSHPELGWLDLGSAARVEVVPGDHHTMLQAPHVEVLGAKLARLLR
;
A
#
# COMPACT_ATOMS: atom_id res chain seq x y z
N MET A 1 11.73 -21.72 45.05
CA MET A 1 10.26 -21.88 45.03
C MET A 1 9.68 -20.55 45.48
N GLY A 2 9.40 -19.66 44.53
CA GLY A 2 8.66 -18.42 44.77
C GLY A 2 7.29 -18.60 44.15
N GLU A 3 6.24 -18.44 44.95
CA GLU A 3 4.86 -18.54 44.51
C GLU A 3 4.59 -17.45 43.46
N ASN A 4 4.14 -17.87 42.27
CA ASN A 4 3.58 -16.99 41.25
C ASN A 4 2.27 -16.41 41.81
N VAL A 5 2.35 -15.24 42.44
CA VAL A 5 1.17 -14.44 42.75
C VAL A 5 0.65 -13.91 41.41
N SER A 6 -0.39 -14.55 40.89
CA SER A 6 -1.16 -14.06 39.76
C SER A 6 -1.86 -12.77 40.20
N HIS A 7 -1.32 -11.62 39.81
CA HIS A 7 -1.98 -10.33 39.97
C HIS A 7 -3.15 -10.24 38.99
N GLU A 8 -4.31 -9.78 39.47
CA GLU A 8 -5.43 -9.42 38.59
C GLU A 8 -4.97 -8.38 37.56
N PRO A 9 -5.36 -8.51 36.29
CA PRO A 9 -5.01 -7.55 35.26
C PRO A 9 -5.56 -6.15 35.62
N PRO A 10 -4.88 -5.06 35.21
CA PRO A 10 -5.39 -3.70 35.39
C PRO A 10 -6.82 -3.56 34.88
N GLY A 11 -7.62 -2.71 35.54
CA GLY A 11 -9.05 -2.53 35.23
C GLY A 11 -9.36 -2.10 33.79
N PRO A 12 -10.66 -2.05 33.40
CA PRO A 12 -11.11 -1.86 32.00
C PRO A 12 -10.75 -0.51 31.37
N THR A 13 -10.17 0.42 32.14
CA THR A 13 -9.74 1.75 31.69
C THR A 13 -8.26 1.85 31.32
N ALA A 14 -7.50 0.75 31.43
CA ALA A 14 -6.06 0.76 31.21
C ALA A 14 -5.68 0.88 29.71
N ILE A 15 -4.69 1.73 29.42
CA ILE A 15 -4.18 1.98 28.07
C ILE A 15 -2.72 1.52 27.99
N ALA A 16 -2.42 0.60 27.08
CA ALA A 16 -1.06 0.16 26.78
C ALA A 16 -0.34 1.19 25.92
N ILE A 17 0.90 1.51 26.30
CA ILE A 17 1.89 2.14 25.42
C ILE A 17 2.58 1.01 24.66
N ILE A 18 2.31 0.89 23.37
CA ILE A 18 2.80 -0.23 22.54
C ILE A 18 3.95 0.14 21.61
N GLY A 19 4.16 1.43 21.37
CA GLY A 19 5.24 1.93 20.51
C GLY A 19 5.65 3.33 20.90
N LEU A 20 6.87 3.72 20.54
CA LEU A 20 7.36 5.09 20.69
C LEU A 20 8.43 5.42 19.65
N SER A 21 8.63 6.71 19.41
CA SER A 21 9.72 7.27 18.61
C SER A 21 10.08 8.66 19.10
N LEU A 22 11.33 9.07 18.93
CA LEU A 22 11.83 10.35 19.42
C LEU A 22 12.99 10.90 18.59
N ARG A 23 13.21 12.21 18.73
CA ARG A 23 14.42 12.95 18.36
C ARG A 23 14.69 13.99 19.44
N PHE A 24 15.69 13.73 20.29
CA PHE A 24 16.06 14.58 21.41
C PHE A 24 17.52 15.01 21.32
N PRO A 25 17.93 16.08 22.05
CA PRO A 25 19.33 16.51 22.07
C PRO A 25 20.24 15.35 22.47
N GLY A 26 21.29 15.12 21.69
CA GLY A 26 22.24 14.02 21.88
C GLY A 26 21.67 12.60 21.65
N ALA A 27 20.42 12.45 21.21
CA ALA A 27 19.78 11.14 21.01
C ALA A 27 18.80 11.12 19.83
N SER A 28 19.14 10.35 18.80
CA SER A 28 18.27 10.12 17.65
C SER A 28 17.22 9.03 17.90
N ASP A 29 17.31 8.25 18.97
CA ASP A 29 16.36 7.18 19.30
C ASP A 29 16.29 6.88 20.80
N ALA A 30 15.41 5.94 21.18
CA ALA A 30 15.18 5.55 22.57
C ALA A 30 16.39 4.88 23.24
N GLN A 31 17.22 4.16 22.49
CA GLN A 31 18.40 3.49 23.04
C GLN A 31 19.49 4.51 23.37
N GLY A 32 19.78 5.43 22.44
CA GLY A 32 20.69 6.54 22.68
C GLY A 32 20.19 7.43 23.82
N PHE A 33 18.88 7.70 23.87
CA PHE A 33 18.30 8.51 24.95
C PHE A 33 18.44 7.82 26.31
N TRP A 34 18.15 6.53 26.42
CA TRP A 34 18.35 5.78 27.66
C TRP A 34 19.82 5.78 28.11
N SER A 35 20.76 5.56 27.18
CA SER A 35 22.20 5.59 27.46
C SER A 35 22.62 6.95 28.04
N ASN A 36 22.12 8.05 27.47
CA ASN A 36 22.39 9.40 27.96
C ASN A 36 21.79 9.65 29.34
N LEU A 37 20.54 9.21 29.56
CA LEU A 37 19.84 9.36 30.84
C LEU A 37 20.58 8.65 31.97
N ILE A 38 20.88 7.36 31.81
CA ILE A 38 21.50 6.56 32.88
C ILE A 38 22.94 7.00 33.18
N SER A 39 23.65 7.51 32.16
CA SER A 39 25.00 8.06 32.30
C SER A 39 25.04 9.50 32.82
N GLY A 40 23.88 10.14 33.03
CA GLY A 40 23.80 11.50 33.54
C GLY A 40 24.35 12.56 32.56
N VAL A 41 24.15 12.38 31.26
CA VAL A 41 24.60 13.34 30.23
C VAL A 41 23.74 14.60 30.24
N ASP A 42 24.38 15.77 30.25
CA ASP A 42 23.77 17.07 29.90
C ASP A 42 23.97 17.32 28.40
N SER A 43 22.86 17.38 27.66
CA SER A 43 22.83 17.59 26.21
C SER A 43 22.48 19.04 25.83
N VAL A 44 22.49 19.96 26.79
CA VAL A 44 22.33 21.39 26.52
C VAL A 44 23.64 21.97 25.98
N THR A 45 23.55 22.67 24.86
CA THR A 45 24.66 23.47 24.33
C THR A 45 24.62 24.85 24.97
N VAL A 46 25.75 25.32 25.52
CA VAL A 46 25.93 26.67 26.08
C VAL A 46 27.13 27.31 25.41
N LEU A 47 26.98 28.55 24.91
CA LEU A 47 28.08 29.29 24.28
C LEU A 47 28.75 30.26 25.25
N ASP A 48 30.08 30.25 25.26
CA ASP A 48 30.88 31.28 25.90
C ASP A 48 30.80 32.64 25.16
N ALA A 49 31.43 33.68 25.71
CA ALA A 49 31.38 35.03 25.11
C ALA A 49 32.01 35.10 23.71
N GLU A 50 33.08 34.35 23.45
CA GLU A 50 33.77 34.34 22.15
C GLU A 50 32.92 33.60 21.11
N GLN A 51 32.35 32.46 21.49
CA GLN A 51 31.45 31.65 20.68
C GLN A 51 30.16 32.41 20.35
N ARG A 52 29.59 33.16 21.30
CA ARG A 52 28.43 34.03 21.05
C ARG A 52 28.74 35.10 20.01
N ALA A 53 29.88 35.76 20.12
CA ALA A 53 30.31 36.75 19.14
C ALA A 53 30.46 36.12 17.74
N LYS A 54 31.06 34.92 17.64
CA LYS A 54 31.18 34.17 16.37
C LYS A 54 29.83 33.76 15.80
N ALA A 55 28.86 33.41 16.65
CA ALA A 55 27.50 33.06 16.26
C ALA A 55 26.60 34.26 15.93
N GLY A 56 27.12 35.50 16.04
CA GLY A 56 26.35 36.72 15.81
C GLY A 56 25.34 37.06 16.90
N PHE A 57 25.47 36.46 18.09
CA PHE A 57 24.66 36.77 19.26
C PHE A 57 25.25 37.92 20.09
N PRO A 58 24.43 38.59 20.92
CA PRO A 58 24.93 39.57 21.88
C PRO A 58 26.02 38.97 22.78
N SER A 59 27.20 39.59 22.78
CA SER A 59 28.38 39.16 23.55
C SER A 59 28.61 39.95 24.83
N GLY A 60 27.81 41.00 25.09
CA GLY A 60 27.86 41.78 26.32
C GLY A 60 27.52 40.94 27.56
N GLU A 61 27.91 41.46 28.74
CA GLU A 61 27.48 40.92 30.03
C GLU A 61 25.95 40.92 30.16
N GLY A 62 25.40 39.96 30.91
CA GLY A 62 23.95 39.84 31.09
C GLY A 62 23.20 39.14 29.96
N TRP A 63 23.89 38.37 29.11
CA TRP A 63 23.28 37.55 28.06
C TRP A 63 23.80 36.11 28.14
N VAL A 64 22.90 35.15 27.87
CA VAL A 64 23.22 33.72 27.76
C VAL A 64 22.76 33.24 26.40
N ALA A 65 23.54 32.39 25.75
CA ALA A 65 23.12 31.66 24.56
C ALA A 65 23.18 30.16 24.84
N ALA A 66 22.03 29.54 25.01
CA ALA A 66 21.92 28.14 25.38
C ALA A 66 20.65 27.50 24.82
N ALA A 67 20.75 26.25 24.38
CA ALA A 67 19.61 25.42 24.01
C ALA A 67 19.96 23.94 23.98
N GLY A 68 18.98 23.06 24.23
CA GLY A 68 19.05 21.66 23.78
C GLY A 68 18.90 21.61 22.26
N VAL A 69 19.93 21.20 21.53
CA VAL A 69 19.96 21.19 20.05
C VAL A 69 19.82 19.75 19.55
N ILE A 70 18.98 19.55 18.52
CA ILE A 70 18.87 18.26 17.82
C ILE A 70 19.70 18.27 16.53
N GLU A 71 20.32 17.13 16.24
CA GLU A 71 21.04 16.90 14.99
C GLU A 71 20.06 16.66 13.83
N GLY A 72 20.41 17.15 12.65
CA GLY A 72 19.68 16.87 11.41
C GLY A 72 18.27 17.45 11.35
N ALA A 73 17.97 18.55 12.04
CA ALA A 73 16.67 19.22 11.95
C ALA A 73 16.31 19.72 10.53
N ASP A 74 17.30 19.88 9.67
CA ASP A 74 17.17 20.22 8.26
C ASP A 74 17.07 18.99 7.34
N LEU A 75 17.20 17.77 7.88
CA LEU A 75 17.19 16.52 7.13
C LEU A 75 15.80 15.86 7.12
N PHE A 76 15.34 15.38 5.97
CA PHE A 76 14.07 14.66 5.82
C PHE A 76 14.06 13.79 4.55
N ASP A 77 13.37 12.65 4.57
CA ASP A 77 13.19 11.79 3.39
C ASP A 77 11.90 12.17 2.64
N ALA A 78 11.99 13.23 1.82
CA ALA A 78 10.85 13.78 1.10
C ALA A 78 10.19 12.77 0.15
N ARG A 79 11.00 11.98 -0.57
CA ARG A 79 10.51 11.00 -1.55
C ARG A 79 9.72 9.87 -0.87
N PHE A 80 10.13 9.44 0.31
CA PHE A 80 9.39 8.43 1.08
C PHE A 80 7.95 8.89 1.36
N PHE A 81 7.77 10.12 1.81
CA PHE A 81 6.47 10.71 2.12
C PHE A 81 5.75 11.36 0.92
N GLY A 82 6.29 11.17 -0.30
CA GLY A 82 5.68 11.69 -1.54
C GLY A 82 5.62 13.22 -1.57
N TYR A 83 6.72 13.88 -1.19
CA TYR A 83 6.94 15.31 -1.41
C TYR A 83 8.04 15.51 -2.45
N SER A 84 7.89 16.56 -3.26
CA SER A 84 9.01 17.09 -4.03
C SER A 84 10.02 17.79 -3.11
N PRO A 85 11.30 17.93 -3.51
CA PRO A 85 12.30 18.65 -2.73
C PRO A 85 11.87 20.09 -2.39
N ARG A 86 11.20 20.77 -3.33
CA ARG A 86 10.74 22.16 -3.16
C ARG A 86 9.61 22.30 -2.13
N GLU A 87 8.68 21.34 -2.08
CA GLU A 87 7.66 21.32 -1.04
C GLU A 87 8.28 21.03 0.33
N ALA A 88 9.21 20.08 0.39
CA ALA A 88 9.89 19.70 1.64
C ALA A 88 10.69 20.85 2.27
N GLU A 89 11.31 21.72 1.46
CA GLU A 89 11.99 22.94 1.94
C GLU A 89 11.06 23.92 2.64
N GLN A 90 9.78 23.98 2.25
CA GLN A 90 8.79 24.88 2.83
C GLN A 90 8.19 24.33 4.12
N LEU A 91 8.24 23.02 4.33
CA LEU A 91 7.70 22.39 5.53
C LEU A 91 8.51 22.79 6.77
N ASP A 92 7.80 23.20 7.82
CA ASP A 92 8.41 23.40 9.14
C ASP A 92 9.11 22.10 9.58
N PRO A 93 10.36 22.15 10.07
CA PRO A 93 11.06 21.00 10.65
C PRO A 93 10.23 20.19 11.66
N GLN A 94 9.38 20.86 12.44
CA GLN A 94 8.46 20.24 13.38
C GLN A 94 7.49 19.27 12.68
N GLN A 95 6.96 19.67 11.51
CA GLN A 95 6.05 18.85 10.70
C GLN A 95 6.77 17.61 10.14
N ARG A 96 8.00 17.80 9.63
CA ARG A 96 8.83 16.75 9.04
C ARG A 96 9.20 15.68 10.06
N LEU A 97 9.79 16.12 11.18
CA LEU A 97 10.25 15.22 12.23
C LEU A 97 9.11 14.53 12.97
N PHE A 98 7.98 15.23 13.21
CA PHE A 98 6.80 14.60 13.82
C PHE A 98 6.23 13.49 12.92
N MET A 99 6.22 13.69 11.60
CA MET A 99 5.79 12.67 10.64
C MET A 99 6.69 11.43 10.64
N GLU A 100 8.02 11.61 10.66
CA GLU A 100 8.96 10.50 10.81
C GLU A 100 8.79 9.78 12.16
N CYS A 101 8.58 10.51 13.25
CA CYS A 101 8.35 9.91 14.57
C CYS A 101 7.00 9.15 14.63
N CYS A 102 5.94 9.66 14.01
CA CYS A 102 4.67 8.93 13.90
C CYS A 102 4.84 7.61 13.13
N TRP A 103 5.57 7.63 12.01
CA TRP A 103 5.93 6.40 11.30
C TRP A 103 6.72 5.44 12.18
N GLY A 104 7.78 5.95 12.84
CA GLY A 104 8.64 5.15 13.71
C GLY A 104 7.91 4.55 14.92
N ALA A 105 6.92 5.24 15.47
CA ALA A 105 6.11 4.75 16.59
C ALA A 105 5.17 3.60 16.17
N LEU A 106 4.62 3.66 14.95
CA LEU A 106 3.86 2.55 14.37
C LEU A 106 4.74 1.32 14.16
N GLU A 107 5.90 1.50 13.51
CA GLU A 107 6.79 0.37 13.25
C GLU A 107 7.43 -0.21 14.52
N SER A 108 7.75 0.61 15.52
CA SER A 108 8.29 0.09 16.79
C SER A 108 7.29 -0.79 17.55
N ALA A 109 5.99 -0.64 17.30
CA ALA A 109 4.93 -1.51 17.80
C ALA A 109 4.62 -2.72 16.91
N GLY A 110 5.28 -2.86 15.76
CA GLY A 110 4.97 -3.90 14.78
C GLY A 110 3.67 -3.63 14.00
N HIS A 111 3.30 -2.36 13.83
CA HIS A 111 2.16 -1.94 13.01
C HIS A 111 2.66 -1.25 11.75
N ALA A 112 2.23 -1.72 10.59
CA ALA A 112 2.51 -1.09 9.31
C ALA A 112 1.31 -0.26 8.86
N ALA A 113 1.54 0.87 8.18
CA ALA A 113 0.47 1.57 7.46
C ALA A 113 -0.02 0.66 6.31
N ARG A 114 -1.01 -0.20 6.60
CA ARG A 114 -1.48 -1.29 5.72
C ARG A 114 -2.13 -0.74 4.45
N THR A 115 -2.32 -1.60 3.44
CA THR A 115 -3.11 -1.29 2.22
C THR A 115 -4.60 -1.04 2.51
N ARG A 116 -5.04 -1.30 3.73
CA ARG A 116 -6.35 -0.86 4.24
C ARG A 116 -6.10 0.25 5.27
N PRO A 117 -6.89 1.32 5.26
CA PRO A 117 -6.74 2.39 6.24
C PRO A 117 -6.81 1.83 7.66
N LEU A 118 -5.88 2.26 8.52
CA LEU A 118 -5.94 1.95 9.93
C LEU A 118 -6.83 2.98 10.63
N HIS A 119 -7.64 2.51 11.57
CA HIS A 119 -8.48 3.38 12.41
C HIS A 119 -7.67 3.94 13.59
N VAL A 120 -6.62 4.70 13.25
CA VAL A 120 -5.67 5.32 14.18
C VAL A 120 -5.99 6.80 14.31
N GLY A 121 -6.18 7.27 15.54
CA GLY A 121 -6.26 8.70 15.84
C GLY A 121 -4.87 9.33 15.98
N VAL A 122 -4.75 10.63 15.72
CA VAL A 122 -3.50 11.41 15.80
C VAL A 122 -3.74 12.64 16.68
N TYR A 123 -3.04 12.71 17.80
CA TYR A 123 -3.14 13.78 18.79
C TYR A 123 -1.77 14.38 18.98
N GLY A 124 -1.58 15.65 18.61
CA GLY A 124 -0.26 16.26 18.66
C GLY A 124 -0.30 17.76 18.86
N GLY A 125 0.85 18.36 19.11
CA GLY A 125 0.99 19.80 19.12
C GLY A 125 2.42 20.22 18.82
N ALA A 126 2.58 21.39 18.21
CA ALA A 126 3.87 21.97 17.88
C ALA A 126 4.01 23.36 18.53
N SER A 127 5.23 23.77 18.85
CA SER A 127 5.51 25.15 19.25
C SER A 127 5.32 26.10 18.05
N LEU A 128 5.26 27.41 18.34
CA LEU A 128 5.21 28.45 17.31
C LEU A 128 6.28 28.22 16.23
N SER A 129 5.87 28.27 14.96
CA SER A 129 6.78 28.11 13.82
C SER A 129 7.72 29.31 13.70
N THR A 130 8.89 29.20 14.32
CA THR A 130 9.97 30.18 14.12
C THR A 130 10.54 30.10 12.70
N TYR A 131 10.53 28.92 12.08
CA TYR A 131 10.93 28.72 10.68
C TYR A 131 10.09 29.56 9.71
N LEU A 132 8.77 29.64 9.92
CA LEU A 132 7.92 30.55 9.16
C LEU A 132 8.41 32.00 9.26
N LEU A 133 8.69 32.47 10.47
CA LEU A 133 9.04 33.86 10.76
C LEU A 133 10.45 34.23 10.25
N THR A 134 11.43 33.34 10.37
CA THR A 134 12.85 33.66 10.14
C THR A 134 13.34 33.23 8.75
N ASN A 135 12.74 32.21 8.14
CA ASN A 135 13.20 31.62 6.89
C ASN A 135 12.18 31.82 5.76
N VAL A 136 10.92 31.43 6.00
CA VAL A 136 9.90 31.39 4.94
C VAL A 136 9.43 32.79 4.58
N ILE A 137 8.81 33.54 5.51
CA ILE A 137 8.26 34.89 5.25
C ILE A 137 9.31 35.82 4.61
N PRO A 138 10.54 35.94 5.15
CA PRO A 138 11.54 36.85 4.57
C PRO A 138 12.01 36.46 3.17
N SER A 139 11.86 35.19 2.76
CA SER A 139 12.29 34.71 1.44
C SER A 139 11.15 34.64 0.41
N MET A 140 9.89 34.86 0.82
CA MET A 140 8.71 34.69 -0.03
C MET A 140 8.75 35.51 -1.31
N GLU A 141 9.07 36.81 -1.23
CA GLU A 141 9.15 37.68 -2.40
C GLU A 141 10.25 37.24 -3.39
N ARG A 142 11.39 36.75 -2.87
CA ARG A 142 12.50 36.28 -3.70
C ARG A 142 12.27 34.93 -4.35
N ARG A 143 11.40 34.11 -3.75
CA ARG A 143 11.12 32.74 -4.21
C ARG A 143 9.80 32.63 -4.96
N SER A 144 9.06 33.72 -5.13
CA SER A 144 7.71 33.74 -5.71
C SER A 144 6.81 32.65 -5.14
N SER A 145 6.90 32.41 -3.82
CA SER A 145 6.19 31.32 -3.15
C SER A 145 4.75 31.71 -2.85
N ASP A 146 3.79 30.79 -3.07
CA ASP A 146 2.38 31.03 -2.76
C ASP A 146 2.18 31.16 -1.24
N TRP A 147 1.42 32.17 -0.83
CA TRP A 147 1.15 32.46 0.58
C TRP A 147 0.37 31.34 1.26
N THR A 148 -0.54 30.68 0.54
CA THR A 148 -1.33 29.57 1.05
C THR A 148 -0.45 28.35 1.30
N GLU A 149 0.40 27.98 0.34
CA GLU A 149 1.33 26.85 0.48
C GLU A 149 2.28 27.02 1.67
N SER A 150 2.83 28.24 1.83
CA SER A 150 3.74 28.57 2.92
C SER A 150 3.06 28.45 4.29
N ILE A 151 1.81 28.90 4.42
CA ILE A 151 1.03 28.74 5.66
C ILE A 151 0.72 27.27 5.90
N LEU A 152 0.22 26.54 4.89
CA LEU A 152 -0.12 25.12 5.03
C LEU A 152 1.09 24.29 5.49
N GLY A 153 2.28 24.60 4.96
CA GLY A 153 3.52 23.90 5.29
C GLY A 153 4.09 24.19 6.68
N THR A 154 3.68 25.28 7.33
CA THR A 154 4.31 25.75 8.58
C THR A 154 3.36 25.91 9.76
N HIS A 155 2.06 26.05 9.52
CA HIS A 155 1.09 26.25 10.59
C HIS A 155 0.87 24.97 11.41
N SER A 156 0.77 25.10 12.73
CA SER A 156 0.65 23.97 13.65
C SER A 156 -0.68 23.23 13.49
N ASP A 157 -1.77 23.92 13.12
CA ASP A 157 -3.10 23.33 12.89
C ASP A 157 -3.07 22.10 11.96
N PHE A 158 -2.14 22.06 11.01
CA PHE A 158 -2.04 20.96 10.04
C PHE A 158 -1.15 19.80 10.48
N LEU A 159 -0.56 19.84 11.69
CA LEU A 159 0.35 18.80 12.18
C LEU A 159 -0.30 17.41 12.19
N ALA A 160 -1.40 17.25 12.91
CA ALA A 160 -2.08 15.96 13.04
C ALA A 160 -2.74 15.51 11.71
N THR A 161 -3.41 16.43 11.01
CA THR A 161 -4.14 16.13 9.77
C THR A 161 -3.20 15.75 8.62
N ARG A 162 -2.01 16.36 8.55
CA ARG A 162 -0.98 16.00 7.56
C ARG A 162 -0.44 14.58 7.80
N VAL A 163 -0.23 14.18 9.06
CA VAL A 163 0.15 12.81 9.39
C VAL A 163 -0.95 11.84 9.00
N ALA A 164 -2.20 12.12 9.36
CA ALA A 164 -3.33 11.26 9.01
C ALA A 164 -3.44 11.08 7.49
N TYR A 165 -3.31 12.16 6.71
CA TYR A 165 -3.30 12.13 5.25
C TYR A 165 -2.14 11.31 4.69
N LYS A 166 -0.90 11.59 5.11
CA LYS A 166 0.30 10.95 4.55
C LYS A 166 0.44 9.47 4.94
N LEU A 167 -0.12 9.07 6.08
CA LEU A 167 -0.06 7.70 6.58
C LEU A 167 -1.36 6.92 6.35
N ASN A 168 -2.36 7.51 5.68
CA ASN A 168 -3.67 6.91 5.41
C ASN A 168 -4.38 6.41 6.69
N LEU A 169 -4.44 7.29 7.70
CA LEU A 169 -5.07 7.02 9.00
C LEU A 169 -6.46 7.68 9.04
N THR A 170 -7.43 6.97 9.63
CA THR A 170 -8.86 7.35 9.53
C THR A 170 -9.52 7.68 10.88
N GLY A 171 -8.78 7.61 11.99
CA GLY A 171 -9.29 8.07 13.28
C GLY A 171 -9.22 9.61 13.43
N PRO A 172 -9.62 10.15 14.59
CA PRO A 172 -9.62 11.60 14.83
C PRO A 172 -8.20 12.19 14.71
N ALA A 173 -8.05 13.34 14.07
CA ALA A 173 -6.78 14.04 13.92
C ALA A 173 -6.86 15.46 14.51
N LEU A 174 -6.25 15.67 15.67
CA LEU A 174 -6.38 16.89 16.48
C LEU A 174 -5.01 17.48 16.81
N THR A 175 -4.84 18.75 16.47
CA THR A 175 -3.76 19.60 17.00
C THR A 175 -4.22 20.28 18.28
N VAL A 176 -3.43 20.16 19.35
CA VAL A 176 -3.72 20.71 20.68
C VAL A 176 -2.64 21.71 21.08
N GLN A 177 -3.00 22.72 21.87
CA GLN A 177 -2.07 23.73 22.41
C GLN A 177 -2.43 24.09 23.85
N THR A 178 -1.55 23.72 24.79
CA THR A 178 -1.67 24.05 26.23
C THR A 178 -0.30 24.44 26.83
N ALA A 179 0.51 25.16 26.04
CA ALA A 179 1.90 25.53 26.36
C ALA A 179 2.74 24.29 26.74
N CYS A 180 3.48 24.33 27.85
CA CYS A 180 4.36 23.25 28.30
C CYS A 180 3.67 21.89 28.54
N SER A 181 2.35 21.88 28.74
CA SER A 181 1.57 20.64 28.95
C SER A 181 1.06 20.01 27.65
N THR A 182 1.25 20.66 26.49
CA THR A 182 0.64 20.30 25.20
C THR A 182 0.69 18.81 24.86
N SER A 183 1.87 18.20 24.86
CA SER A 183 2.02 16.79 24.51
C SER A 183 1.42 15.83 25.54
N LEU A 184 1.39 16.18 26.83
CA LEU A 184 0.74 15.32 27.84
C LEU A 184 -0.79 15.46 27.79
N THR A 185 -1.30 16.64 27.44
CA THR A 185 -2.72 16.84 27.10
C THR A 185 -3.10 16.00 25.88
N ALA A 186 -2.25 15.96 24.85
CA ALA A 186 -2.48 15.11 23.68
C ALA A 186 -2.55 13.61 24.05
N VAL A 187 -1.68 13.14 24.94
CA VAL A 187 -1.75 11.77 25.49
C VAL A 187 -3.04 11.53 26.26
N HIS A 188 -3.47 12.47 27.11
CA HIS A 188 -4.73 12.36 27.84
C HIS A 188 -5.93 12.23 26.89
N LEU A 189 -6.03 13.10 25.88
CA LEU A 189 -7.11 13.07 24.89
C LEU A 189 -7.10 11.78 24.06
N ALA A 190 -5.92 11.29 23.67
CA ALA A 190 -5.77 10.01 22.99
C ALA A 190 -6.26 8.84 23.85
N CYS A 191 -5.99 8.85 25.16
CA CYS A 191 -6.54 7.86 26.09
C CYS A 191 -8.07 7.94 26.14
N GLN A 192 -8.65 9.15 26.24
CA GLN A 192 -10.10 9.31 26.26
C GLN A 192 -10.77 8.79 24.98
N ALA A 193 -10.20 9.08 23.80
CA ALA A 193 -10.74 8.60 22.53
C ALA A 193 -10.70 7.08 22.39
N LEU A 194 -9.64 6.43 22.88
CA LEU A 194 -9.54 4.97 22.92
C LEU A 194 -10.60 4.36 23.84
N LEU A 195 -10.83 4.95 25.01
CA LEU A 195 -11.85 4.51 25.96
C LEU A 195 -13.27 4.75 25.42
N ALA A 196 -13.48 5.84 24.68
CA ALA A 196 -14.74 6.15 24.02
C ALA A 196 -15.00 5.30 22.75
N GLY A 197 -13.99 4.58 22.25
CA GLY A 197 -14.10 3.78 21.03
C GLY A 197 -14.06 4.60 19.73
N GLU A 198 -13.63 5.86 19.78
CA GLU A 198 -13.48 6.73 18.60
C GLU A 198 -12.30 6.31 17.72
N CYS A 199 -11.34 5.57 18.28
CA CYS A 199 -10.28 4.92 17.54
C CYS A 199 -9.86 3.59 18.20
N ASN A 200 -9.11 2.77 17.45
CA ASN A 200 -8.58 1.49 17.95
C ASN A 200 -7.10 1.59 18.34
N LEU A 201 -6.42 2.60 17.80
CA LEU A 201 -5.04 2.95 18.06
C LEU A 201 -4.96 4.48 18.12
N ALA A 202 -4.02 5.03 18.88
CA ALA A 202 -3.82 6.48 18.91
C ALA A 202 -2.33 6.85 18.97
N LEU A 203 -1.89 7.68 18.04
CA LEU A 203 -0.60 8.36 18.11
C LEU A 203 -0.76 9.63 18.96
N ALA A 204 0.10 9.81 19.95
CA ALA A 204 0.07 10.97 20.84
C ALA A 204 1.47 11.54 21.08
N GLY A 205 1.65 12.86 21.01
CA GLY A 205 2.97 13.45 21.21
C GLY A 205 3.06 14.96 21.02
N GLY A 206 4.27 15.44 20.75
CA GLY A 206 4.49 16.85 20.41
C GLY A 206 5.88 17.12 19.82
N ALA A 207 6.02 18.29 19.21
CA ALA A 207 7.24 18.78 18.59
C ALA A 207 7.56 20.20 19.05
N ALA A 208 8.84 20.49 19.27
CA ALA A 208 9.33 21.85 19.50
C ALA A 208 10.69 21.98 18.81
N VAL A 209 10.76 22.66 17.67
CA VAL A 209 12.01 22.88 16.94
C VAL A 209 12.08 24.31 16.48
N ARG A 210 13.15 25.01 16.87
CA ARG A 210 13.38 26.42 16.57
C ARG A 210 14.30 26.60 15.36
N SER A 211 14.09 27.68 14.64
CA SER A 211 14.98 28.19 13.60
C SER A 211 15.32 29.65 13.90
N PRO A 212 16.59 29.99 14.20
CA PRO A 212 17.69 29.07 14.56
C PRO A 212 17.39 28.27 15.85
N GLN A 213 17.99 27.09 15.99
CA GLN A 213 17.77 26.21 17.17
C GLN A 213 18.34 26.78 18.46
N LEU A 214 19.55 27.35 18.37
CA LEU A 214 20.22 28.01 19.50
C LEU A 214 19.69 29.44 19.62
N VAL A 215 19.44 29.88 20.86
CA VAL A 215 18.87 31.21 21.14
C VAL A 215 19.70 31.95 22.18
N ALA A 216 19.79 33.27 22.01
CA ALA A 216 20.37 34.17 22.99
C ALA A 216 19.25 34.94 23.72
N TYR A 217 19.32 34.98 25.04
CA TYR A 217 18.34 35.67 25.89
C TYR A 217 19.05 36.47 27.00
N PRO A 218 18.46 37.60 27.42
CA PRO A 218 19.02 38.40 28.50
C PRO A 218 18.82 37.69 29.84
N THR A 219 19.78 37.82 30.75
CA THR A 219 19.59 37.40 32.14
C THR A 219 18.76 38.45 32.86
N GLN A 220 17.69 38.00 33.51
CA GLN A 220 16.80 38.86 34.28
C GLN A 220 16.64 38.25 35.67
N GLU A 221 16.92 39.03 36.70
CA GLU A 221 16.69 38.62 38.08
C GLU A 221 15.20 38.31 38.29
N GLY A 222 14.90 37.11 38.81
CA GLY A 222 13.52 36.62 38.95
C GLY A 222 12.83 36.20 37.65
N GLY A 223 13.53 36.19 36.51
CA GLY A 223 13.03 35.68 35.24
C GLY A 223 12.91 34.14 35.21
N ILE A 224 12.26 33.62 34.16
CA ILE A 224 12.10 32.16 33.96
C ILE A 224 13.30 31.49 33.30
N SER A 225 14.14 32.27 32.63
CA SER A 225 15.29 31.77 31.87
C SER A 225 16.51 31.63 32.77
N SER A 226 17.22 30.51 32.65
CA SER A 226 18.40 30.21 33.45
C SER A 226 19.53 31.21 33.16
N PRO A 227 20.12 31.85 34.20
CA PRO A 227 21.16 32.86 34.03
C PRO A 227 22.53 32.29 33.65
N ASP A 228 22.69 30.97 33.63
CA ASP A 228 23.95 30.29 33.29
C ASP A 228 23.78 29.15 32.28
N GLY A 229 22.59 29.02 31.70
CA GLY A 229 22.34 28.06 30.63
C GLY A 229 22.17 26.61 31.10
N HIS A 230 21.94 26.34 32.39
CA HIS A 230 21.60 25.01 32.89
C HIS A 230 20.28 24.98 33.69
N CYS A 231 19.55 23.88 33.59
CA CYS A 231 18.32 23.62 34.34
C CYS A 231 18.64 22.77 35.57
N ARG A 232 18.49 23.32 36.78
CA ARG A 232 18.84 22.65 38.05
C ARG A 232 17.62 22.31 38.88
N ALA A 233 16.80 21.37 38.38
CA ALA A 233 15.60 20.96 39.08
C ALA A 233 15.91 20.53 40.53
N PHE A 234 15.19 21.12 41.48
CA PHE A 234 15.22 20.83 42.92
C PHE A 234 16.51 21.22 43.66
N ASP A 235 17.53 21.74 42.98
CA ASP A 235 18.78 22.15 43.63
C ASP A 235 18.64 23.52 44.32
N SER A 236 19.42 23.73 45.38
CA SER A 236 19.56 25.03 46.05
C SER A 236 19.96 26.20 45.13
N GLN A 237 20.57 25.91 43.97
CA GLN A 237 20.97 26.88 42.93
C GLN A 237 20.01 26.88 41.73
N ALA A 238 18.79 26.36 41.88
CA ALA A 238 17.73 26.48 40.89
C ALA A 238 17.43 27.96 40.60
N ALA A 239 17.65 28.41 39.36
CA ALA A 239 17.55 29.81 38.97
C ALA A 239 16.79 30.06 37.67
N GLY A 240 16.26 29.01 37.03
CA GLY A 240 15.53 29.10 35.76
C GLY A 240 15.69 27.88 34.88
N THR A 241 15.04 27.94 33.72
CA THR A 241 15.03 26.87 32.72
C THR A 241 15.75 27.27 31.44
N VAL A 242 16.11 26.30 30.61
CA VAL A 242 16.80 26.50 29.34
C VAL A 242 15.88 26.04 28.21
N PRO A 243 15.71 26.79 27.11
CA PRO A 243 14.92 26.30 25.98
C PRO A 243 15.56 25.05 25.37
N GLY A 244 14.76 24.14 24.83
CA GLY A 244 15.28 23.01 24.08
C GLY A 244 14.42 22.63 22.90
N ASN A 245 15.00 21.82 22.02
CA ASN A 245 14.39 21.33 20.79
C ASN A 245 14.20 19.82 20.85
N GLY A 246 13.11 19.29 20.30
CA GLY A 246 12.91 17.85 20.16
C GLY A 246 11.49 17.45 19.79
N VAL A 247 11.33 16.17 19.50
CA VAL A 247 10.08 15.55 19.07
C VAL A 247 9.92 14.20 19.76
N GLY A 248 8.72 13.90 20.26
CA GLY A 248 8.40 12.62 20.85
C GLY A 248 6.97 12.19 20.51
N VAL A 249 6.78 10.91 20.21
CA VAL A 249 5.49 10.30 19.90
C VAL A 249 5.39 8.93 20.54
N VAL A 250 4.23 8.62 21.13
CA VAL A 250 3.86 7.29 21.62
C VAL A 250 2.66 6.75 20.83
N LEU A 251 2.59 5.43 20.69
CA LEU A 251 1.43 4.72 20.14
C LEU A 251 0.70 4.01 21.28
N LEU A 252 -0.60 4.28 21.37
CA LEU A 252 -1.47 3.86 22.44
C LEU A 252 -2.56 2.91 21.94
N LYS A 253 -2.97 1.98 22.80
CA LYS A 253 -4.06 1.03 22.56
C LYS A 253 -4.73 0.66 23.87
N ARG A 254 -6.00 0.27 23.88
CA ARG A 254 -6.58 -0.35 25.09
C ARG A 254 -5.78 -1.59 25.47
N LEU A 255 -5.51 -1.78 26.77
CA LEU A 255 -4.66 -2.87 27.26
C LEU A 255 -5.21 -4.25 26.85
N GLU A 256 -6.53 -4.43 26.97
CA GLU A 256 -7.21 -5.67 26.58
C GLU A 256 -6.97 -6.03 25.10
N ASP A 257 -7.06 -5.04 24.21
CA ASP A 257 -6.86 -5.25 22.78
C ASP A 257 -5.38 -5.46 22.45
N ALA A 258 -4.47 -4.80 23.18
CA ALA A 258 -3.02 -5.01 23.03
C ALA A 258 -2.63 -6.44 23.41
N LEU A 259 -3.19 -6.97 24.50
CA LEU A 259 -3.00 -8.35 24.91
C LEU A 259 -3.61 -9.34 23.91
N ALA A 260 -4.82 -9.05 23.42
CA ALA A 260 -5.51 -9.91 22.45
C ALA A 260 -4.76 -9.99 21.10
N ASP A 261 -4.21 -8.87 20.63
CA ASP A 261 -3.48 -8.81 19.36
C ASP A 261 -1.99 -9.19 19.49
N GLY A 262 -1.52 -9.48 20.71
CA GLY A 262 -0.12 -9.82 20.99
C GLY A 262 0.85 -8.68 20.70
N ASP A 263 0.46 -7.44 20.98
CA ASP A 263 1.28 -6.23 20.81
C ASP A 263 2.42 -6.14 21.86
N PRO A 264 3.56 -5.49 21.54
CA PRO A 264 4.62 -5.29 22.51
C PRO A 264 4.19 -4.20 23.50
N ILE A 265 3.86 -4.55 24.73
CA ILE A 265 3.51 -3.58 25.77
C ILE A 265 4.79 -3.07 26.43
N ARG A 266 5.05 -1.76 26.32
CA ARG A 266 6.22 -1.07 26.89
C ARG A 266 5.95 -0.63 28.34
N ALA A 267 4.75 -0.10 28.57
CA ALA A 267 4.22 0.31 29.87
C ALA A 267 2.69 0.44 29.77
N VAL A 268 2.01 0.60 30.91
CA VAL A 268 0.56 0.77 30.98
C VAL A 268 0.22 2.11 31.64
N ILE A 269 -0.59 2.92 30.98
CA ILE A 269 -1.25 4.09 31.57
C ILE A 269 -2.49 3.58 32.31
N LEU A 270 -2.48 3.69 33.64
CA LEU A 270 -3.61 3.30 34.48
C LEU A 270 -4.67 4.39 34.58
N GLY A 271 -4.23 5.65 34.56
CA GLY A 271 -5.11 6.82 34.65
C GLY A 271 -4.40 8.10 34.26
N SER A 272 -5.17 9.07 33.79
CA SER A 272 -4.68 10.42 33.49
C SER A 272 -5.76 11.45 33.77
N ALA A 273 -5.37 12.65 34.22
CA ALA A 273 -6.28 13.75 34.46
C ALA A 273 -5.69 15.07 33.99
N ALA A 274 -6.56 15.97 33.53
CA ALA A 274 -6.23 17.32 33.12
C ALA A 274 -7.20 18.33 33.75
N ASN A 275 -6.68 19.48 34.22
CA ASN A 275 -7.50 20.57 34.77
C ASN A 275 -6.92 21.95 34.42
N ASN A 276 -7.48 23.02 35.00
CA ASN A 276 -6.92 24.36 34.92
C ASN A 276 -6.91 25.08 36.29
N ASP A 277 -5.85 25.84 36.57
CA ASP A 277 -5.69 26.61 37.81
C ASP A 277 -6.75 27.70 38.05
N GLY A 278 -7.41 28.18 37.00
CA GLY A 278 -8.35 29.30 37.06
C GLY A 278 -7.68 30.58 37.60
N SER A 279 -8.43 31.36 38.39
CA SER A 279 -7.95 32.60 39.00
C SER A 279 -7.23 32.42 40.35
N SER A 280 -7.14 31.19 40.87
CA SER A 280 -6.60 30.88 42.20
C SER A 280 -5.06 30.77 42.18
N LYS A 281 -4.41 31.83 41.70
CA LYS A 281 -2.95 31.97 41.57
C LYS A 281 -2.54 33.44 41.55
N ALA A 282 -1.28 33.72 41.90
CA ALA A 282 -0.79 35.10 42.06
C ALA A 282 -0.76 35.92 40.75
N GLY A 283 -0.80 35.26 39.60
CA GLY A 283 -0.83 35.90 38.28
C GLY A 283 -1.00 34.86 37.18
N PHE A 284 -1.18 35.30 35.94
CA PHE A 284 -1.47 34.42 34.79
C PHE A 284 -0.43 33.28 34.62
N THR A 285 0.85 33.62 34.79
CA THR A 285 2.00 32.71 34.62
C THR A 285 2.40 31.96 35.90
N ALA A 286 1.81 32.29 37.06
CA ALA A 286 2.16 31.64 38.32
C ALA A 286 1.51 30.24 38.41
N PRO A 287 2.20 29.23 38.95
CA PRO A 287 1.60 27.92 39.21
C PRO A 287 0.66 27.96 40.42
N SER A 288 -0.26 26.98 40.53
CA SER A 288 -1.14 26.80 41.68
C SER A 288 -0.93 25.46 42.38
N VAL A 289 -0.66 25.48 43.69
CA VAL A 289 -0.56 24.26 44.51
C VAL A 289 -1.87 23.47 44.45
N SER A 290 -3.03 24.13 44.61
CA SER A 290 -4.33 23.44 44.61
C SER A 290 -4.68 22.84 43.26
N GLY A 291 -4.33 23.51 42.16
CA GLY A 291 -4.56 22.99 40.80
C GLY A 291 -3.75 21.72 40.55
N GLN A 292 -2.48 21.71 40.95
CA GLN A 292 -1.61 20.54 40.84
C GLN A 292 -2.06 19.39 41.76
N VAL A 293 -2.44 19.67 43.01
CA VAL A 293 -3.02 18.66 43.92
C VAL A 293 -4.22 17.99 43.28
N ALA A 294 -5.17 18.77 42.75
CA ALA A 294 -6.37 18.23 42.12
C ALA A 294 -6.03 17.34 40.91
N ALA A 295 -5.16 17.80 40.00
CA ALA A 295 -4.79 17.02 38.81
C ALA A 295 -4.12 15.68 39.18
N ILE A 296 -3.23 15.68 40.18
CA ILE A 296 -2.53 14.47 40.62
C ILE A 296 -3.51 13.53 41.35
N SER A 297 -4.34 14.05 42.25
CA SER A 297 -5.35 13.27 42.97
C SER A 297 -6.38 12.64 42.03
N ASP A 298 -6.87 13.40 41.04
CA ASP A 298 -7.84 12.90 40.05
C ASP A 298 -7.23 11.78 39.20
N ALA A 299 -5.97 11.92 38.77
CA ALA A 299 -5.27 10.90 38.00
C ALA A 299 -5.08 9.60 38.81
N LEU A 300 -4.73 9.69 40.10
CA LEU A 300 -4.62 8.54 41.00
C LEU A 300 -5.97 7.86 41.24
N ALA A 301 -7.03 8.66 41.42
CA ALA A 301 -8.39 8.15 41.60
C ALA A 301 -8.89 7.41 40.34
N LEU A 302 -8.68 8.00 39.15
CA LEU A 302 -9.01 7.35 37.87
C LEU A 302 -8.18 6.09 37.61
N ALA A 303 -6.93 6.07 38.08
CA ALA A 303 -6.08 4.88 38.01
C ALA A 303 -6.52 3.77 38.98
N GLY A 304 -7.31 4.09 40.01
CA GLY A 304 -7.63 3.16 41.10
C GLY A 304 -6.40 2.76 41.92
N VAL A 305 -5.43 3.67 42.05
CA VAL A 305 -4.12 3.40 42.65
C VAL A 305 -3.93 4.19 43.94
N GLU A 306 -3.59 3.48 45.01
CA GLU A 306 -3.24 4.10 46.30
C GLU A 306 -1.89 4.85 46.22
N PRO A 307 -1.78 6.08 46.78
CA PRO A 307 -0.57 6.90 46.68
C PRO A 307 0.71 6.20 47.15
N HIS A 308 0.63 5.35 48.17
CA HIS A 308 1.80 4.65 48.73
C HIS A 308 2.43 3.61 47.78
N THR A 309 1.77 3.30 46.65
CA THR A 309 2.29 2.36 45.65
C THR A 309 3.10 3.03 44.54
N ILE A 310 3.02 4.36 44.42
CA ILE A 310 3.88 5.12 43.52
C ILE A 310 5.27 5.21 44.13
N SER A 311 6.31 4.93 43.34
CA SER A 311 7.70 4.94 43.81
C SER A 311 8.61 5.88 43.02
N PHE A 312 8.10 6.49 41.96
CA PHE A 312 8.81 7.51 41.18
C PHE A 312 7.84 8.57 40.65
N ILE A 313 8.27 9.82 40.63
CA ILE A 313 7.59 10.91 39.93
C ILE A 313 8.59 11.57 38.98
N GLU A 314 8.28 11.51 37.69
CA GLU A 314 8.86 12.40 36.69
C GLU A 314 8.09 13.72 36.75
N ALA A 315 8.69 14.70 37.40
CA ALA A 315 8.09 15.99 37.68
C ALA A 315 8.08 16.92 36.46
N HIS A 316 7.31 17.99 36.54
CA HIS A 316 7.46 19.11 35.63
C HIS A 316 8.83 19.78 35.86
N GLY A 317 9.25 20.01 37.11
CA GLY A 317 10.63 20.27 37.55
C GLY A 317 11.44 21.17 36.62
N THR A 318 11.08 22.45 36.53
CA THR A 318 11.69 23.41 35.61
C THR A 318 12.96 24.04 36.13
N GLY A 319 13.38 23.76 37.38
CA GLY A 319 14.56 24.38 37.97
C GLY A 319 14.32 25.85 38.31
N THR A 320 13.06 26.25 38.48
CA THR A 320 12.69 27.64 38.80
C THR A 320 12.56 27.84 40.31
N PRO A 321 13.01 28.99 40.86
CA PRO A 321 12.96 29.25 42.30
C PRO A 321 11.56 29.12 42.93
N LEU A 322 10.51 29.43 42.16
CA LEU A 322 9.11 29.36 42.60
C LEU A 322 8.43 28.05 42.21
N GLY A 323 8.69 27.54 41.01
CA GLY A 323 7.96 26.38 40.47
C GLY A 323 8.28 25.08 41.21
N ASP A 324 9.56 24.82 41.48
CA ASP A 324 9.97 23.58 42.14
C ASP A 324 9.38 23.44 43.57
N PRO A 325 9.41 24.48 44.44
CA PRO A 325 8.72 24.42 45.73
C PRO A 325 7.20 24.26 45.64
N VAL A 326 6.54 24.90 44.67
CA VAL A 326 5.09 24.74 44.47
C VAL A 326 4.73 23.30 44.10
N GLU A 327 5.51 22.70 43.20
CA GLU A 327 5.29 21.31 42.77
C GLU A 327 5.53 20.31 43.91
N VAL A 328 6.62 20.44 44.66
CA VAL A 328 6.90 19.56 45.81
C VAL A 328 5.87 19.76 46.92
N ALA A 329 5.39 20.98 47.15
CA ALA A 329 4.31 21.24 48.11
C ALA A 329 3.01 20.54 47.72
N ALA A 330 2.63 20.56 46.43
CA ALA A 330 1.47 19.84 45.93
C ALA A 330 1.62 18.32 46.12
N LEU A 331 2.78 17.77 45.75
CA LEU A 331 3.09 16.36 45.93
C LEU A 331 3.05 15.94 47.41
N LYS A 332 3.60 16.73 48.34
CA LYS A 332 3.53 16.45 49.79
C LYS A 332 2.09 16.41 50.31
N GLN A 333 1.17 17.20 49.74
CA GLN A 333 -0.24 17.15 50.12
C GLN A 333 -0.93 15.87 49.63
N VAL A 334 -0.68 15.47 48.38
CA VAL A 334 -1.29 14.26 47.79
C VAL A 334 -0.78 12.99 48.46
N PHE A 335 0.53 12.90 48.72
CA PHE A 335 1.19 11.70 49.26
C PHE A 335 1.34 11.75 50.78
N ARG A 336 0.45 12.47 51.48
CA ARG A 336 0.46 12.57 52.94
C ARG A 336 0.27 11.19 53.58
N GLY A 337 1.15 10.84 54.52
CA GLY A 337 1.08 9.56 55.24
C GLY A 337 1.86 8.42 54.56
N VAL A 338 2.43 8.63 53.38
CA VAL A 338 3.39 7.71 52.78
C VAL A 338 4.72 7.76 53.53
N ALA A 339 5.39 6.60 53.66
CA ALA A 339 6.62 6.48 54.43
C ALA A 339 7.76 7.37 53.86
N PRO A 340 8.58 7.99 54.73
CA PRO A 340 9.66 8.89 54.30
C PRO A 340 10.67 8.24 53.33
N GLY A 341 11.15 9.01 52.34
CA GLY A 341 12.22 8.59 51.43
C GLY A 341 11.89 7.40 50.51
N THR A 342 10.63 7.15 50.21
CA THR A 342 10.17 6.01 49.39
C THR A 342 9.94 6.36 47.92
N ILE A 343 9.71 7.64 47.60
CA ILE A 343 9.37 8.10 46.26
C ILE A 343 10.53 8.92 45.68
N GLY A 344 11.11 8.44 44.59
CA GLY A 344 12.13 9.18 43.86
C GLY A 344 11.52 10.33 43.05
N LEU A 345 12.11 11.51 43.09
CA LEU A 345 11.80 12.63 42.21
C LEU A 345 12.90 12.82 41.17
N GLY A 346 12.50 13.08 39.93
CA GLY A 346 13.42 13.57 38.92
C GLY A 346 12.76 14.44 37.87
N SER A 347 13.59 15.05 37.02
CA SER A 347 13.16 15.84 35.87
C SER A 347 14.12 15.62 34.72
N VAL A 348 13.61 15.34 33.52
CA VAL A 348 14.38 15.21 32.29
C VAL A 348 14.91 16.57 31.80
N LYS A 349 14.33 17.68 32.28
CA LYS A 349 14.72 19.03 31.83
C LYS A 349 16.14 19.38 32.24
N SER A 350 16.67 18.75 33.28
CA SER A 350 18.08 18.90 33.64
C SER A 350 19.03 18.37 32.57
N ASN A 351 18.61 17.37 31.78
CA ASN A 351 19.41 16.77 30.71
C ASN A 351 19.27 17.49 29.37
N LEU A 352 18.06 17.93 29.02
CA LEU A 352 17.74 18.38 27.65
C LEU A 352 17.32 19.86 27.55
N GLY A 353 17.14 20.53 28.69
CA GLY A 353 16.35 21.76 28.76
C GLY A 353 14.84 21.48 28.64
N HIS A 354 14.06 22.55 28.50
CA HIS A 354 12.61 22.51 28.38
C HIS A 354 12.19 22.49 26.91
N LEU A 355 11.72 21.32 26.46
CA LEU A 355 11.28 21.09 25.06
C LEU A 355 9.86 21.62 24.76
N ASP A 356 9.44 22.70 25.42
CA ASP A 356 8.14 23.37 25.25
C ASP A 356 6.95 22.40 25.02
N ALA A 357 6.33 22.40 23.83
CA ALA A 357 5.17 21.57 23.50
C ALA A 357 5.46 20.05 23.58
N ALA A 358 6.71 19.62 23.40
CA ALA A 358 7.15 18.23 23.50
C ALA A 358 7.54 17.80 24.94
N ALA A 359 7.59 18.72 25.90
CA ALA A 359 8.14 18.44 27.23
C ALA A 359 7.42 17.32 28.01
N GLY A 360 6.09 17.24 27.88
CA GLY A 360 5.28 16.24 28.56
C GLY A 360 5.55 14.82 28.08
N VAL A 361 5.54 14.59 26.77
CA VAL A 361 5.85 13.27 26.19
C VAL A 361 7.31 12.88 26.40
N THR A 362 8.24 13.83 26.49
CA THR A 362 9.64 13.54 26.83
C THR A 362 9.77 12.95 28.25
N GLY A 363 9.09 13.54 29.24
CA GLY A 363 9.03 12.99 30.60
C GLY A 363 8.35 11.62 30.63
N LEU A 364 7.25 11.45 29.88
CA LEU A 364 6.55 10.18 29.72
C LEU A 364 7.49 9.09 29.18
N ILE A 365 8.23 9.37 28.10
CA ILE A 365 9.18 8.42 27.49
C ILE A 365 10.30 8.06 28.47
N LYS A 366 10.85 9.02 29.22
CA LYS A 366 11.84 8.74 30.28
C LYS A 366 11.28 7.77 31.32
N ALA A 367 10.05 7.99 31.79
CA ALA A 367 9.41 7.12 32.78
C ALA A 367 9.14 5.72 32.21
N VAL A 368 8.71 5.60 30.95
CA VAL A 368 8.57 4.31 30.25
C VAL A 368 9.91 3.57 30.21
N LEU A 369 10.99 4.22 29.76
CA LEU A 369 12.32 3.59 29.69
C LEU A 369 12.84 3.17 31.08
N ALA A 370 12.57 3.96 32.11
CA ALA A 370 12.91 3.61 33.49
C ALA A 370 12.18 2.36 33.98
N LEU A 371 10.90 2.18 33.61
CA LEU A 371 10.12 0.97 33.91
C LEU A 371 10.69 -0.25 33.18
N GLU A 372 11.00 -0.12 31.89
CA GLU A 372 11.53 -1.20 31.04
C GLU A 372 12.89 -1.70 31.52
N HIS A 373 13.80 -0.77 31.82
CA HIS A 373 15.13 -1.08 32.31
C HIS A 373 15.19 -1.31 33.82
N ARG A 374 14.06 -1.12 34.52
CA ARG A 374 13.90 -1.28 35.97
C ARG A 374 14.97 -0.50 36.76
N GLN A 375 15.25 0.73 36.31
CA GLN A 375 16.29 1.60 36.85
C GLN A 375 15.83 3.06 36.84
N LEU A 376 16.21 3.83 37.87
CA LEU A 376 15.93 5.25 37.97
C LEU A 376 17.17 6.04 37.51
N PRO A 377 17.07 6.88 36.47
CA PRO A 377 18.18 7.71 36.01
C PRO A 377 18.37 8.95 36.93
N PRO A 378 19.61 9.47 37.04
CA PRO A 378 19.91 10.64 37.85
C PRO A 378 19.25 11.92 37.30
N THR A 379 18.90 12.84 38.20
CA THR A 379 18.59 14.24 37.91
C THR A 379 19.91 15.02 37.94
N VAL A 380 20.39 15.41 36.77
CA VAL A 380 21.70 16.04 36.63
C VAL A 380 21.71 17.46 37.20
N HIS A 381 22.90 17.95 37.54
CA HIS A 381 23.14 19.23 38.24
C HIS A 381 22.63 19.33 39.68
N PHE A 382 22.03 18.28 40.23
CA PHE A 382 21.64 18.24 41.64
C PHE A 382 22.85 17.98 42.55
N ARG A 383 23.06 18.85 43.54
CA ARG A 383 24.11 18.75 44.57
C ARG A 383 23.51 18.80 45.98
N ARG A 384 22.61 19.75 46.24
CA ARG A 384 21.97 19.92 47.55
C ARG A 384 20.52 20.38 47.36
N PRO A 385 19.54 19.81 48.09
CA PRO A 385 18.15 20.20 47.92
C PRO A 385 17.92 21.67 48.27
N ASN A 386 17.06 22.32 47.49
CA ASN A 386 16.55 23.64 47.84
C ASN A 386 15.80 23.55 49.19
N PRO A 387 16.17 24.37 50.19
CA PRO A 387 15.57 24.29 51.53
C PRO A 387 14.06 24.56 51.52
N LEU A 388 13.53 25.30 50.54
CA LEU A 388 12.10 25.58 50.38
C LEU A 388 11.27 24.35 50.01
N LEU A 389 11.91 23.25 49.57
CA LEU A 389 11.21 22.00 49.26
C LEU A 389 10.80 21.23 50.53
N GLU A 390 11.50 21.46 51.65
CA GLU A 390 11.27 20.79 52.93
C GLU A 390 11.15 19.26 52.80
N LEU A 391 12.15 18.63 52.16
CA LEU A 391 12.14 17.19 51.85
C LEU A 391 12.36 16.30 53.09
N GLU A 392 12.99 16.82 54.14
CA GLU A 392 13.27 16.06 55.36
C GLU A 392 11.98 15.55 56.01
N GLY A 393 11.90 14.24 56.25
CA GLY A 393 10.68 13.58 56.77
C GLY A 393 9.53 13.43 55.76
N SER A 394 9.68 13.94 54.53
CA SER A 394 8.71 13.74 53.45
C SER A 394 8.91 12.38 52.74
N PRO A 395 7.91 11.86 52.01
CA PRO A 395 8.09 10.61 51.24
C PRO A 395 9.07 10.74 50.08
N PHE A 396 9.49 11.97 49.73
CA PHE A 396 10.25 12.24 48.53
C PHE A 396 11.76 12.35 48.78
N TYR A 397 12.54 11.86 47.83
CA TYR A 397 13.98 12.11 47.71
C TYR A 397 14.33 12.40 46.25
N ILE A 398 15.37 13.19 45.99
CA ILE A 398 15.83 13.44 44.61
C ILE A 398 16.71 12.28 44.16
N VAL A 399 16.47 11.74 42.96
CA VAL A 399 17.33 10.72 42.37
C VAL A 399 18.62 11.38 41.89
N ALA A 400 19.62 11.49 42.76
CA ALA A 400 20.90 12.15 42.45
C ALA A 400 21.86 11.27 41.63
N GLU A 401 21.74 9.96 41.76
CA GLU A 401 22.60 8.96 41.13
C GLU A 401 21.75 7.84 40.50
N PRO A 402 22.22 7.21 39.41
CA PRO A 402 21.53 6.08 38.80
C PRO A 402 21.39 4.92 39.80
N ARG A 403 20.20 4.33 39.89
CA ARG A 403 19.96 3.22 40.84
C ARG A 403 18.94 2.20 40.36
N PRO A 404 19.04 0.93 40.79
CA PRO A 404 18.01 -0.07 40.54
C PRO A 404 16.65 0.38 41.10
N TRP A 405 15.59 0.15 40.32
CA TRP A 405 14.22 0.44 40.75
C TRP A 405 13.62 -0.82 41.38
N ASN A 406 13.76 -0.93 42.69
CA ASN A 406 13.18 -2.02 43.47
C ASN A 406 11.83 -1.58 44.05
N SER A 407 10.80 -2.42 43.89
CA SER A 407 9.45 -2.20 44.41
C SER A 407 8.91 -3.51 44.99
N PRO A 408 8.15 -3.49 46.10
CA PRO A 408 7.51 -4.69 46.66
C PRO A 408 6.29 -5.18 45.85
N GLY A 409 5.80 -4.38 44.91
CA GLY A 409 4.75 -4.72 43.96
C GLY A 409 5.09 -4.18 42.56
N PRO A 410 4.09 -4.01 41.67
CA PRO A 410 4.31 -3.40 40.36
C PRO A 410 5.04 -2.06 40.48
N ARG A 411 6.03 -1.82 39.63
CA ARG A 411 6.68 -0.50 39.55
C ARG A 411 5.68 0.50 38.98
N ARG A 412 5.49 1.62 39.69
CA ARG A 412 4.56 2.67 39.28
C ARG A 412 5.20 4.05 39.34
N ALA A 413 4.89 4.85 38.32
CA ALA A 413 5.38 6.21 38.15
C ALA A 413 4.23 7.21 38.00
N GLY A 414 4.40 8.42 38.52
CA GLY A 414 3.62 9.58 38.09
C GLY A 414 4.42 10.43 37.10
N VAL A 415 3.76 11.04 36.12
CA VAL A 415 4.37 11.99 35.18
C VAL A 415 3.55 13.27 35.17
N SER A 416 4.19 14.40 35.47
CA SER A 416 3.55 15.71 35.56
C SER A 416 3.97 16.65 34.44
N SER A 417 3.03 17.40 33.87
CA SER A 417 3.35 18.57 33.05
C SER A 417 2.36 19.71 33.27
N PHE A 418 2.90 20.90 33.60
CA PHE A 418 2.12 22.07 33.98
C PHE A 418 2.35 23.20 32.98
N GLY A 419 1.31 23.58 32.25
CA GLY A 419 1.37 24.60 31.21
C GLY A 419 1.31 26.00 31.79
N MET A 420 2.09 26.92 31.22
CA MET A 420 1.89 28.35 31.45
C MET A 420 0.45 28.74 31.05
N GLY A 421 -0.25 29.51 31.89
CA GLY A 421 -1.69 29.74 31.78
C GLY A 421 -2.53 28.82 32.68
N GLY A 422 -1.95 27.72 33.19
CA GLY A 422 -2.48 26.94 34.31
C GLY A 422 -3.11 25.59 33.96
N THR A 423 -2.98 25.11 32.72
CA THR A 423 -3.46 23.76 32.38
C THR A 423 -2.49 22.72 32.94
N ASN A 424 -2.96 21.88 33.86
CA ASN A 424 -2.14 20.85 34.50
C ASN A 424 -2.55 19.47 34.01
N VAL A 425 -1.57 18.60 33.75
CA VAL A 425 -1.83 17.21 33.37
C VAL A 425 -0.95 16.28 34.21
N HIS A 426 -1.54 15.20 34.71
CA HIS A 426 -0.82 14.13 35.40
C HIS A 426 -1.22 12.76 34.84
N VAL A 427 -0.23 11.86 34.69
CA VAL A 427 -0.41 10.48 34.17
C VAL A 427 0.19 9.49 35.16
N VAL A 428 -0.54 8.42 35.46
CA VAL A 428 -0.09 7.30 36.30
C VAL A 428 0.28 6.11 35.41
N LEU A 429 1.51 5.62 35.54
CA LEU A 429 2.07 4.51 34.79
C LEU A 429 2.33 3.29 35.68
N GLU A 430 2.25 2.11 35.08
CA GLU A 430 2.68 0.83 35.63
C GLU A 430 3.57 0.07 34.64
N GLU A 431 4.47 -0.76 35.14
CA GLU A 431 5.29 -1.65 34.30
C GLU A 431 4.43 -2.60 33.47
N ALA A 432 4.95 -2.99 32.29
CA ALA A 432 4.23 -3.89 31.39
C ALA A 432 4.01 -5.29 32.01
N PRO A 433 2.88 -5.96 31.71
CA PRO A 433 2.66 -7.33 32.13
C PRO A 433 3.69 -8.27 31.49
N THR A 434 4.00 -9.39 32.15
CA THR A 434 4.95 -10.37 31.61
C THR A 434 4.37 -11.04 30.38
N PRO A 435 5.04 -10.98 29.22
CA PRO A 435 4.49 -11.49 27.99
C PRO A 435 4.63 -13.02 27.88
N VAL A 436 3.60 -13.70 27.34
CA VAL A 436 3.59 -15.16 27.11
C VAL A 436 3.65 -15.43 25.60
N SER A 437 4.58 -16.27 25.14
CA SER A 437 4.62 -16.78 23.76
C SER A 437 4.93 -18.28 23.73
N ASP A 438 4.42 -18.98 22.72
CA ASP A 438 4.66 -20.42 22.57
C ASP A 438 6.12 -20.69 22.13
N PRO A 439 6.66 -21.90 22.33
CA PRO A 439 7.88 -22.33 21.63
C PRO A 439 7.64 -22.38 20.11
N PRO A 440 8.66 -22.12 19.27
CA PRO A 440 8.52 -22.20 17.81
C PRO A 440 8.28 -23.63 17.33
N ARG A 441 7.46 -23.85 16.28
CA ARG A 441 7.21 -25.19 15.72
C ARG A 441 8.36 -25.77 14.91
N GLY A 442 9.27 -24.92 14.45
CA GLY A 442 10.44 -25.32 13.66
C GLY A 442 11.66 -24.52 14.11
N GLU A 443 12.83 -25.11 13.94
CA GLU A 443 14.09 -24.47 14.33
C GLU A 443 14.40 -23.28 13.42
N GLU A 444 14.25 -23.41 12.10
CA GLU A 444 14.48 -22.32 11.15
C GLU A 444 13.33 -21.30 11.07
N GLN A 445 13.69 -20.02 11.00
CA GLN A 445 12.79 -18.89 10.84
C GLN A 445 13.12 -18.11 9.57
N LEU A 446 12.10 -17.58 8.90
CA LEU A 446 12.22 -16.72 7.72
C LEU A 446 12.17 -15.25 8.13
N VAL A 447 13.32 -14.57 8.12
CA VAL A 447 13.46 -13.15 8.45
C VAL A 447 13.47 -12.33 7.16
N LEU A 448 12.67 -11.26 7.13
CA LEU A 448 12.39 -10.46 5.94
C LEU A 448 12.74 -8.99 6.18
N LEU A 449 13.33 -8.33 5.19
CA LEU A 449 13.61 -6.89 5.20
C LEU A 449 13.24 -6.30 3.84
N SER A 450 12.62 -5.12 3.84
CA SER A 450 12.42 -4.37 2.61
C SER A 450 12.55 -2.87 2.81
N ALA A 451 13.00 -2.18 1.78
CA ALA A 451 13.13 -0.72 1.77
C ALA A 451 12.84 -0.12 0.39
N ARG A 452 12.67 1.22 0.33
CA ARG A 452 12.47 1.93 -0.94
C ARG A 452 13.77 2.14 -1.71
N SER A 453 14.92 2.03 -1.06
CA SER A 453 16.25 2.11 -1.67
C SER A 453 17.15 0.98 -1.16
N GLU A 454 18.19 0.68 -1.94
CA GLU A 454 19.23 -0.25 -1.53
C GLU A 454 19.99 0.24 -0.29
N ALA A 455 20.30 1.54 -0.24
CA ALA A 455 21.03 2.14 0.88
C ALA A 455 20.25 2.02 2.21
N ALA A 456 18.93 2.26 2.18
CA ALA A 456 18.07 2.06 3.34
C ALA A 456 18.01 0.58 3.75
N LEU A 457 17.93 -0.35 2.79
CA LEU A 457 17.95 -1.78 3.07
C LEU A 457 19.24 -2.23 3.78
N GLU A 458 20.40 -1.70 3.38
CA GLU A 458 21.68 -2.03 4.01
C GLU A 458 21.81 -1.45 5.43
N ARG A 459 21.32 -0.23 5.67
CA ARG A 459 21.27 0.34 7.03
C ARG A 459 20.35 -0.48 7.93
N MET A 460 19.13 -0.77 7.47
CA MET A 460 18.18 -1.62 8.21
C MET A 460 18.73 -3.02 8.48
N THR A 461 19.50 -3.58 7.54
CA THR A 461 20.17 -4.89 7.74
C THR A 461 21.18 -4.82 8.88
N THR A 462 22.00 -3.76 8.90
CA THR A 462 23.01 -3.54 9.94
C THR A 462 22.35 -3.33 11.31
N GLU A 463 21.36 -2.44 11.38
CA GLU A 463 20.61 -2.13 12.60
C GLU A 463 19.89 -3.36 13.16
N LEU A 464 19.28 -4.19 12.31
CA LEU A 464 18.67 -5.45 12.74
C LEU A 464 19.71 -6.43 13.28
N ALA A 465 20.87 -6.55 12.61
CA ALA A 465 21.94 -7.45 13.05
C ALA A 465 22.47 -7.07 14.44
N GLU A 466 22.68 -5.78 14.68
CA GLU A 466 23.10 -5.24 15.99
C GLU A 466 22.02 -5.47 17.05
N HIS A 467 20.76 -5.16 16.72
CA HIS A 467 19.64 -5.37 17.65
C HIS A 467 19.49 -6.83 18.07
N LEU A 468 19.66 -7.78 17.14
CA LEU A 468 19.61 -9.22 17.43
C LEU A 468 20.67 -9.68 18.44
N GLY A 469 21.80 -8.96 18.53
CA GLY A 469 22.85 -9.21 19.52
C GLY A 469 22.48 -8.78 20.94
N HIS A 470 21.53 -7.86 21.10
CA HIS A 470 21.16 -7.28 22.40
C HIS A 470 19.77 -7.71 22.90
N THR A 471 18.83 -8.01 21.99
CA THR A 471 17.46 -8.36 22.35
C THR A 471 17.36 -9.77 22.93
N GLU A 472 16.48 -9.99 23.92
CA GLU A 472 16.14 -11.31 24.45
C GLU A 472 14.96 -11.97 23.72
N ALA A 473 14.31 -11.27 22.78
CA ALA A 473 13.16 -11.78 22.05
C ALA A 473 13.46 -13.09 21.30
N ALA A 474 12.50 -14.00 21.23
CA ALA A 474 12.63 -15.20 20.41
C ALA A 474 12.71 -14.85 18.92
N LEU A 475 13.58 -15.53 18.15
CA LEU A 475 13.74 -15.26 16.72
C LEU A 475 12.42 -15.44 15.93
N ALA A 476 11.56 -16.36 16.37
CA ALA A 476 10.26 -16.57 15.76
C ALA A 476 9.32 -15.36 15.91
N ASP A 477 9.36 -14.67 17.06
CA ASP A 477 8.59 -13.45 17.29
C ASP A 477 9.17 -12.26 16.49
N VAL A 478 10.51 -12.20 16.33
CA VAL A 478 11.17 -11.25 15.44
C VAL A 478 10.73 -11.46 13.99
N ALA A 479 10.81 -12.70 13.49
CA ALA A 479 10.39 -13.06 12.14
C ALA A 479 8.90 -12.76 11.93
N HIS A 480 8.05 -13.12 12.89
CA HIS A 480 6.62 -12.80 12.86
C HIS A 480 6.38 -11.29 12.75
N THR A 481 7.05 -10.47 13.58
CA THR A 481 6.92 -9.01 13.57
C THR A 481 7.29 -8.42 12.20
N LEU A 482 8.37 -8.88 11.59
CA LEU A 482 8.80 -8.44 10.26
C LEU A 482 7.83 -8.87 9.15
N GLN A 483 7.17 -10.02 9.31
CA GLN A 483 6.21 -10.57 8.36
C GLN A 483 4.86 -9.82 8.39
N VAL A 484 4.31 -9.56 9.58
CA VAL A 484 2.95 -8.99 9.73
C VAL A 484 2.90 -7.49 10.02
N GLY A 485 4.04 -6.93 10.45
CA GLY A 485 4.14 -5.61 11.06
C GLY A 485 5.05 -4.62 10.34
N ARG A 486 5.49 -4.94 9.12
CA ARG A 486 6.28 -4.04 8.27
C ARG A 486 5.65 -3.88 6.89
N ASN A 487 5.83 -2.69 6.31
CA ASN A 487 5.48 -2.45 4.93
C ASN A 487 6.46 -3.17 4.00
N ARG A 488 5.94 -3.65 2.87
CA ARG A 488 6.73 -4.30 1.82
C ARG A 488 7.06 -3.27 0.76
N PHE A 489 8.33 -3.12 0.44
CA PHE A 489 8.83 -2.22 -0.60
C PHE A 489 9.57 -2.97 -1.71
N GLY A 490 10.04 -2.25 -2.74
CA GLY A 490 10.66 -2.83 -3.93
C GLY A 490 11.99 -3.55 -3.68
N TRP A 491 12.89 -2.97 -2.86
CA TRP A 491 14.12 -3.65 -2.43
C TRP A 491 13.80 -4.63 -1.32
N ARG A 492 14.12 -5.91 -1.53
CA ARG A 492 13.69 -7.00 -0.64
C ARG A 492 14.84 -7.95 -0.36
N ARG A 493 14.92 -8.42 0.87
CA ARG A 493 15.92 -9.35 1.37
C ARG A 493 15.29 -10.39 2.27
N PHE A 494 15.71 -11.64 2.14
CA PHE A 494 15.38 -12.68 3.12
C PHE A 494 16.60 -13.46 3.58
N ILE A 495 16.45 -14.03 4.77
CA ILE A 495 17.36 -15.02 5.34
C ILE A 495 16.55 -16.09 6.06
N THR A 496 16.98 -17.34 5.95
CA THR A 496 16.50 -18.42 6.82
C THR A 496 17.59 -18.76 7.82
N ALA A 497 17.28 -18.83 9.11
CA ALA A 497 18.25 -19.10 10.17
C ALA A 497 17.55 -19.65 11.42
N SER A 498 18.29 -20.38 12.25
CA SER A 498 17.71 -21.06 13.43
C SER A 498 17.84 -20.28 14.73
N THR A 499 18.84 -19.39 14.82
CA THR A 499 19.16 -18.68 16.06
C THR A 499 19.44 -17.19 15.83
N ARG A 500 19.24 -16.37 16.88
CA ARG A 500 19.58 -14.94 16.84
C ARG A 500 21.06 -14.68 16.51
N PRO A 501 22.04 -15.35 17.15
CA PRO A 501 23.45 -15.12 16.84
C PRO A 501 23.82 -15.51 15.40
N GLU A 502 23.29 -16.63 14.88
CA GLU A 502 23.49 -17.03 13.49
C GLU A 502 22.91 -16.00 12.53
N THR A 503 21.68 -15.54 12.79
CA THR A 503 21.00 -14.52 11.97
C THR A 503 21.81 -13.23 11.95
N SER A 504 22.22 -12.72 13.13
CA SER A 504 23.04 -11.52 13.26
C SER A 504 24.35 -11.64 12.46
N ALA A 505 25.09 -12.75 12.65
CA ALA A 505 26.35 -12.98 11.94
C ALA A 505 26.19 -13.01 10.41
N ARG A 506 25.10 -13.62 9.90
CA ARG A 506 24.82 -13.69 8.47
C ARG A 506 24.35 -12.37 7.88
N LEU A 507 23.60 -11.56 8.63
CA LEU A 507 23.23 -10.20 8.22
C LEU A 507 24.45 -9.26 8.19
N SER A 508 25.40 -9.43 9.11
CA SER A 508 26.64 -8.63 9.16
C SER A 508 27.72 -9.07 8.16
N HIS A 509 27.55 -10.21 7.48
CA HIS A 509 28.59 -10.77 6.62
C HIS A 509 28.75 -9.97 5.33
N ARG A 510 29.99 -9.57 5.00
CA ARG A 510 30.27 -8.72 3.82
C ARG A 510 30.65 -9.49 2.55
N ASP A 511 31.03 -10.76 2.67
CA ASP A 511 31.32 -11.65 1.53
C ASP A 511 30.07 -11.87 0.68
N GLU A 512 30.18 -11.56 -0.61
CA GLU A 512 29.11 -11.64 -1.61
C GLU A 512 28.52 -13.05 -1.73
N SER A 513 29.32 -14.11 -1.52
CA SER A 513 28.89 -15.51 -1.59
C SER A 513 28.00 -15.94 -0.42
N LEU A 514 28.07 -15.21 0.70
CA LEU A 514 27.33 -15.49 1.94
C LEU A 514 26.25 -14.43 2.22
N ARG A 515 26.10 -13.44 1.33
CA ARG A 515 25.09 -12.39 1.48
C ARG A 515 23.68 -12.96 1.45
N PRO A 516 22.76 -12.43 2.28
CA PRO A 516 21.34 -12.73 2.17
C PRO A 516 20.81 -12.44 0.77
N ARG A 517 19.90 -13.29 0.29
CA ARG A 517 19.29 -13.16 -1.04
C ARG A 517 18.54 -11.83 -1.12
N THR A 518 18.91 -10.99 -2.07
CA THR A 518 18.39 -9.63 -2.24
C THR A 518 17.92 -9.43 -3.68
N THR A 519 16.78 -8.76 -3.87
CA THR A 519 16.30 -8.36 -5.20
C THR A 519 15.66 -6.98 -5.15
N PHE A 520 15.58 -6.35 -6.32
CA PHE A 520 14.75 -5.17 -6.53
C PHE A 520 13.71 -5.48 -7.59
N ASP A 521 12.46 -5.14 -7.29
CA ASP A 521 11.38 -5.25 -8.24
C ASP A 521 10.23 -4.34 -7.77
N GLU A 522 9.86 -3.39 -8.63
CA GLU A 522 8.90 -2.33 -8.35
C GLU A 522 7.50 -2.85 -8.04
N VAL A 523 7.16 -4.04 -8.53
CA VAL A 523 5.85 -4.63 -8.28
C VAL A 523 5.88 -5.35 -6.94
N GLU A 524 5.40 -4.63 -5.93
CA GLU A 524 5.36 -5.08 -4.54
C GLU A 524 4.42 -6.26 -4.30
N ARG A 525 3.42 -6.49 -5.17
CA ARG A 525 2.44 -7.57 -4.99
C ARG A 525 2.05 -8.21 -6.31
N ARG A 526 2.15 -9.53 -6.37
CA ARG A 526 1.73 -10.40 -7.46
C ARG A 526 0.87 -11.54 -6.93
N SER A 527 -0.01 -12.01 -7.80
CA SER A 527 -0.66 -13.30 -7.64
C SER A 527 0.26 -14.43 -8.10
N ALA A 528 0.06 -15.63 -7.56
CA ALA A 528 0.76 -16.83 -8.00
C ALA A 528 -0.06 -17.61 -9.03
N VAL A 529 0.62 -18.24 -9.99
CA VAL A 529 0.08 -19.29 -10.85
C VAL A 529 0.79 -20.59 -10.50
N PHE A 530 0.04 -21.62 -10.17
CA PHE A 530 0.62 -22.94 -9.89
C PHE A 530 0.69 -23.76 -11.18
N LEU A 531 1.89 -24.25 -11.48
CA LEU A 531 2.19 -25.09 -12.62
C LEU A 531 2.46 -26.51 -12.16
N PHE A 532 1.71 -27.48 -12.67
CA PHE A 532 1.82 -28.89 -12.28
C PHE A 532 2.48 -29.70 -13.41
N PRO A 533 3.66 -30.30 -13.20
CA PRO A 533 4.35 -31.04 -14.24
C PRO A 533 3.61 -32.31 -14.67
N GLY A 534 3.99 -32.79 -15.86
CA GLY A 534 3.56 -34.09 -16.37
C GLY A 534 4.51 -35.22 -15.94
N GLY A 535 4.62 -36.26 -16.77
CA GLY A 535 5.60 -37.33 -16.57
C GLY A 535 7.04 -36.89 -16.87
N GLY A 536 8.01 -37.55 -16.24
CA GLY A 536 9.45 -37.37 -16.52
C GLY A 536 10.25 -36.66 -15.42
N ALA A 537 9.59 -36.13 -14.39
CA ALA A 537 10.23 -35.47 -13.25
C ALA A 537 10.39 -36.38 -12.01
N GLN A 538 9.88 -37.61 -12.07
CA GLN A 538 9.89 -38.55 -10.95
C GLN A 538 11.31 -39.00 -10.58
N ARG A 539 11.55 -39.12 -9.28
CA ARG A 539 12.73 -39.79 -8.72
C ARG A 539 12.39 -40.33 -7.34
N VAL A 540 13.11 -41.36 -6.91
CA VAL A 540 13.06 -41.82 -5.52
C VAL A 540 13.56 -40.67 -4.62
N ASN A 541 12.94 -40.52 -3.46
CA ASN A 541 13.17 -39.48 -2.46
C ASN A 541 12.82 -38.04 -2.92
N MET A 542 11.96 -37.88 -3.94
CA MET A 542 11.43 -36.55 -4.28
C MET A 542 10.58 -35.97 -3.14
N GLY A 543 11.00 -34.83 -2.60
CA GLY A 543 10.31 -34.17 -1.49
C GLY A 543 10.51 -34.84 -0.13
N ALA A 544 11.47 -35.78 0.01
CA ALA A 544 11.78 -36.43 1.29
C ALA A 544 12.20 -35.41 2.36
N GLU A 545 12.85 -34.33 1.95
CA GLU A 545 13.24 -33.20 2.80
C GLU A 545 12.04 -32.46 3.44
N LEU A 546 10.82 -32.67 2.91
CA LEU A 546 9.58 -32.06 3.41
C LEU A 546 8.78 -32.99 4.33
N LEU A 547 9.24 -34.21 4.62
CA LEU A 547 8.50 -35.12 5.53
C LEU A 547 8.40 -34.60 6.96
N GLY A 548 9.27 -33.66 7.35
CA GLY A 548 9.16 -32.93 8.62
C GLY A 548 8.01 -31.91 8.65
N GLU A 549 7.52 -31.47 7.49
CA GLU A 549 6.44 -30.48 7.36
C GLU A 549 5.07 -31.16 7.45
N PRO A 550 4.24 -30.87 8.48
CA PRO A 550 2.98 -31.60 8.69
C PRO A 550 2.03 -31.56 7.48
N ALA A 551 1.87 -30.40 6.84
CA ALA A 551 0.96 -30.26 5.69
C ALA A 551 1.37 -31.15 4.50
N PHE A 552 2.68 -31.30 4.26
CA PHE A 552 3.18 -32.16 3.19
C PHE A 552 3.03 -33.64 3.57
N ARG A 553 3.50 -34.03 4.77
CA ARG A 553 3.43 -35.40 5.26
C ARG A 553 1.99 -35.92 5.31
N ASP A 554 1.08 -35.16 5.90
CA ASP A 554 -0.32 -35.57 6.07
C ASP A 554 -1.02 -35.72 4.71
N ALA A 555 -0.66 -34.88 3.72
CA ALA A 555 -1.15 -35.01 2.35
C ALA A 555 -0.62 -36.28 1.65
N VAL A 556 0.66 -36.60 1.82
CA VAL A 556 1.25 -37.84 1.28
C VAL A 556 0.63 -39.07 1.94
N ASP A 557 0.49 -39.08 3.26
CA ASP A 557 -0.10 -40.18 4.01
C ASP A 557 -1.55 -40.44 3.57
N ARG A 558 -2.33 -39.37 3.37
CA ARG A 558 -3.71 -39.50 2.88
C ARG A 558 -3.76 -40.14 1.48
N CYS A 559 -2.91 -39.70 0.54
CA CYS A 559 -2.83 -40.31 -0.78
C CYS A 559 -2.38 -41.76 -0.71
N ALA A 560 -1.36 -42.07 0.11
CA ALA A 560 -0.84 -43.42 0.27
C ALA A 560 -1.90 -44.40 0.81
N VAL A 561 -2.74 -43.97 1.76
CA VAL A 561 -3.87 -44.76 2.26
C VAL A 561 -4.86 -45.08 1.14
N LEU A 562 -5.26 -44.07 0.35
CA LEU A 562 -6.21 -44.24 -0.75
C LEU A 562 -5.66 -45.09 -1.90
N LEU A 563 -4.35 -45.04 -2.13
CA LEU A 563 -3.67 -45.74 -3.21
C LEU A 563 -3.22 -47.16 -2.85
N ARG A 564 -3.22 -47.54 -1.57
CA ARG A 564 -2.69 -48.82 -1.12
C ARG A 564 -3.31 -50.02 -1.85
N THR A 565 -4.64 -50.07 -1.93
CA THR A 565 -5.35 -51.15 -2.64
C THR A 565 -5.20 -51.04 -4.16
N PRO A 566 -5.37 -49.86 -4.80
CA PRO A 566 -5.15 -49.71 -6.24
C PRO A 566 -3.74 -50.11 -6.73
N LEU A 567 -2.70 -49.83 -5.95
CA LEU A 567 -1.31 -50.14 -6.30
C LEU A 567 -0.88 -51.56 -5.90
N GLY A 568 -1.55 -52.16 -4.91
CA GLY A 568 -1.15 -53.45 -4.33
C GLY A 568 0.03 -53.35 -3.35
N GLY A 569 0.33 -52.14 -2.85
CA GLY A 569 1.45 -51.86 -1.96
C GLY A 569 1.40 -50.43 -1.42
N ASP A 570 2.30 -50.09 -0.49
CA ASP A 570 2.36 -48.75 0.09
C ASP A 570 3.24 -47.83 -0.77
N LEU A 571 2.64 -46.75 -1.30
CA LEU A 571 3.33 -45.77 -2.13
C LEU A 571 4.57 -45.16 -1.44
N ARG A 572 4.52 -45.01 -0.12
CA ARG A 572 5.60 -44.36 0.65
C ARG A 572 6.89 -45.16 0.60
N GLU A 573 6.80 -46.49 0.55
CA GLU A 573 7.98 -47.36 0.48
C GLU A 573 8.73 -47.24 -0.85
N VAL A 574 8.03 -46.80 -1.91
CA VAL A 574 8.59 -46.57 -3.24
C VAL A 574 9.07 -45.12 -3.38
N MET A 575 8.31 -44.16 -2.85
CA MET A 575 8.67 -42.74 -2.89
C MET A 575 9.84 -42.40 -1.97
N PHE A 576 9.93 -42.99 -0.78
CA PHE A 576 10.91 -42.66 0.26
C PHE A 576 11.73 -43.89 0.66
N ALA A 577 12.55 -44.38 -0.26
CA ALA A 577 13.34 -45.59 -0.05
C ALA A 577 14.73 -45.27 0.53
N PRO A 578 15.20 -46.05 1.52
CA PRO A 578 16.57 -45.94 2.02
C PRO A 578 17.59 -46.44 0.96
N PRO A 579 18.89 -46.13 1.11
CA PRO A 579 19.92 -46.43 0.10
C PRO A 579 19.92 -47.89 -0.36
N GLU A 580 19.66 -48.84 0.54
CA GLU A 580 19.68 -50.28 0.25
C GLU A 580 18.55 -50.74 -0.67
N ARG A 581 17.41 -50.02 -0.67
CA ARG A 581 16.25 -50.33 -1.52
C ARG A 581 16.14 -49.40 -2.72
N TYR A 582 16.97 -48.36 -2.81
CA TYR A 582 16.87 -47.29 -3.81
C TYR A 582 16.71 -47.80 -5.25
N ASP A 583 17.58 -48.70 -5.71
CA ASP A 583 17.52 -49.21 -7.09
C ASP A 583 16.25 -50.03 -7.38
N SER A 584 15.77 -50.79 -6.40
CA SER A 584 14.54 -51.56 -6.53
C SER A 584 13.31 -50.66 -6.54
N ALA A 585 13.29 -49.64 -5.68
CA ALA A 585 12.24 -48.62 -5.64
C ALA A 585 12.26 -47.78 -6.92
N ALA A 586 13.42 -47.48 -7.49
CA ALA A 586 13.54 -46.76 -8.76
C ALA A 586 12.94 -47.56 -9.93
N ARG A 587 13.20 -48.88 -9.98
CA ARG A 587 12.57 -49.78 -10.97
C ARG A 587 11.06 -49.88 -10.79
N GLU A 588 10.59 -49.93 -9.54
CA GLU A 588 9.15 -49.96 -9.23
C GLU A 588 8.48 -48.62 -9.60
N LEU A 589 9.09 -47.50 -9.23
CA LEU A 589 8.65 -46.15 -9.56
C LEU A 589 8.59 -45.91 -11.07
N ALA A 590 9.46 -46.53 -11.87
CA ALA A 590 9.46 -46.40 -13.32
C ALA A 590 8.25 -47.06 -14.02
N ARG A 591 7.47 -47.88 -13.31
CA ARG A 591 6.24 -48.46 -13.84
C ARG A 591 5.14 -47.39 -13.92
N PRO A 592 4.42 -47.23 -15.04
CA PRO A 592 3.46 -46.14 -15.24
C PRO A 592 2.42 -45.96 -14.14
N LEU A 593 1.90 -47.06 -13.58
CA LEU A 593 0.95 -47.01 -12.48
C LEU A 593 1.55 -46.33 -11.24
N TRP A 594 2.76 -46.71 -10.84
CA TRP A 594 3.48 -46.15 -9.70
C TRP A 594 3.98 -44.73 -9.99
N THR A 595 4.54 -44.48 -11.18
CA THR A 595 5.02 -43.16 -11.59
C THR A 595 3.93 -42.10 -11.47
N GLN A 596 2.75 -42.35 -12.05
CA GLN A 596 1.68 -41.36 -12.09
C GLN A 596 1.06 -41.13 -10.71
N ALA A 597 0.89 -42.19 -9.93
CA ALA A 597 0.42 -42.10 -8.55
C ALA A 597 1.40 -41.31 -7.66
N ALA A 598 2.70 -41.55 -7.80
CA ALA A 598 3.75 -40.85 -7.06
C ALA A 598 3.84 -39.36 -7.42
N LEU A 599 3.81 -39.03 -8.73
CA LEU A 599 3.85 -37.64 -9.20
C LEU A 599 2.62 -36.86 -8.74
N PHE A 600 1.41 -37.39 -8.93
CA PHE A 600 0.20 -36.75 -8.43
C PHE A 600 0.27 -36.51 -6.92
N THR A 601 0.71 -37.51 -6.16
CA THR A 601 0.82 -37.42 -4.69
C THR A 601 1.82 -36.34 -4.27
N CYS A 602 2.98 -36.26 -4.93
CA CYS A 602 3.99 -35.24 -4.67
C CYS A 602 3.46 -33.84 -4.99
N ASP A 603 2.94 -33.62 -6.20
CA ASP A 603 2.40 -32.34 -6.67
C ASP A 603 1.25 -31.86 -5.77
N TRP A 604 0.34 -32.76 -5.40
CA TRP A 604 -0.75 -32.49 -4.46
C TRP A 604 -0.21 -32.07 -3.09
N ALA A 605 0.74 -32.82 -2.53
CA ALA A 605 1.31 -32.51 -1.22
C ALA A 605 2.09 -31.19 -1.21
N LEU A 606 2.81 -30.86 -2.29
CA LEU A 606 3.46 -29.56 -2.47
C LEU A 606 2.45 -28.42 -2.58
N ALA A 607 1.32 -28.64 -3.27
CA ALA A 607 0.25 -27.64 -3.32
C ALA A 607 -0.37 -27.40 -1.94
N GLN A 608 -0.64 -28.47 -1.17
CA GLN A 608 -1.14 -28.34 0.20
C GLN A 608 -0.15 -27.57 1.09
N LEU A 609 1.15 -27.79 0.92
CA LEU A 609 2.19 -27.05 1.64
C LEU A 609 2.20 -25.55 1.28
N TRP A 610 2.09 -25.17 0.00
CA TRP A 610 1.99 -23.76 -0.39
C TRP A 610 0.72 -23.10 0.16
N LEU A 611 -0.41 -23.79 0.08
CA LEU A 611 -1.68 -23.31 0.61
C LEU A 611 -1.63 -23.14 2.14
N SER A 612 -1.00 -24.07 2.86
CA SER A 612 -0.82 -23.97 4.32
C SER A 612 0.15 -22.83 4.69
N ARG A 613 1.10 -22.51 3.82
CA ARG A 613 2.02 -21.37 3.97
C ARG A 613 1.42 -20.03 3.53
N GLY A 614 0.13 -19.99 3.21
CA GLY A 614 -0.58 -18.75 2.90
C GLY A 614 -0.42 -18.25 1.47
N VAL A 615 0.13 -19.06 0.55
CA VAL A 615 0.20 -18.72 -0.87
C VAL A 615 -1.02 -19.28 -1.59
N GLN A 616 -1.89 -18.38 -2.04
CA GLN A 616 -3.08 -18.74 -2.82
C GLN A 616 -2.82 -18.53 -4.31
N PRO A 617 -3.06 -19.53 -5.18
CA PRO A 617 -2.98 -19.35 -6.62
C PRO A 617 -4.20 -18.57 -7.14
N GLU A 618 -3.98 -17.65 -8.07
CA GLU A 618 -5.06 -17.04 -8.87
C GLU A 618 -5.46 -17.95 -10.04
N ALA A 619 -4.54 -18.78 -10.53
CA ALA A 619 -4.79 -19.73 -11.60
C ALA A 619 -3.94 -21.00 -11.45
N LEU A 620 -4.45 -22.09 -12.02
CA LEU A 620 -3.80 -23.40 -12.05
C LEU A 620 -3.59 -23.81 -13.50
N PHE A 621 -2.44 -24.41 -13.81
CA PHE A 621 -2.17 -24.97 -15.13
C PHE A 621 -1.34 -26.23 -15.03
N GLY A 622 -1.86 -27.35 -15.53
CA GLY A 622 -1.17 -28.63 -15.50
C GLY A 622 -0.71 -29.07 -16.88
N HIS A 623 0.44 -29.75 -16.94
CA HIS A 623 0.89 -30.42 -18.16
C HIS A 623 0.49 -31.89 -18.09
N SER A 624 -0.44 -32.33 -18.95
CA SER A 624 -0.86 -33.74 -19.03
C SER A 624 -1.33 -34.29 -17.66
N LEU A 625 -0.52 -35.11 -16.97
CA LEU A 625 -0.84 -35.62 -15.63
C LEU A 625 -1.17 -34.50 -14.64
N GLY A 626 -0.43 -33.38 -14.71
CA GLY A 626 -0.59 -32.26 -13.78
C GLY A 626 -1.97 -31.61 -13.84
N GLU A 627 -2.70 -31.75 -14.96
CA GLU A 627 -4.05 -31.16 -15.07
C GLU A 627 -5.05 -31.86 -14.13
N TYR A 628 -4.84 -33.14 -13.78
CA TYR A 628 -5.66 -33.82 -12.78
C TYR A 628 -5.43 -33.24 -11.37
N VAL A 629 -4.20 -32.80 -11.06
CA VAL A 629 -3.89 -32.11 -9.79
C VAL A 629 -4.58 -30.74 -9.77
N ALA A 630 -4.45 -29.97 -10.86
CA ALA A 630 -5.11 -28.68 -11.01
C ALA A 630 -6.64 -28.79 -10.88
N ALA A 631 -7.25 -29.78 -11.55
CA ALA A 631 -8.68 -30.05 -11.49
C ALA A 631 -9.14 -30.47 -10.08
N CYS A 632 -8.36 -31.30 -9.39
CA CYS A 632 -8.62 -31.68 -8.00
C CYS A 632 -8.58 -30.47 -7.06
N LEU A 633 -7.56 -29.61 -7.18
CA LEU A 633 -7.45 -28.39 -6.38
C LEU A 633 -8.57 -27.38 -6.67
N ALA A 634 -9.00 -27.29 -7.93
CA ALA A 634 -10.15 -26.48 -8.34
C ALA A 634 -11.50 -27.09 -7.91
N GLY A 635 -11.53 -28.30 -7.36
CA GLY A 635 -12.75 -28.98 -6.89
C GLY A 635 -13.57 -29.67 -7.99
N VAL A 636 -13.04 -29.79 -9.22
CA VAL A 636 -13.64 -30.56 -10.31
C VAL A 636 -13.78 -32.02 -9.89
N PHE A 637 -12.71 -32.57 -9.32
CA PHE A 637 -12.67 -33.89 -8.68
C PHE A 637 -12.38 -33.76 -7.18
N THR A 638 -12.88 -34.71 -6.39
CA THR A 638 -12.37 -34.95 -5.05
C THR A 638 -11.02 -35.66 -5.15
N LEU A 639 -10.26 -35.70 -4.05
CA LEU A 639 -8.96 -36.36 -4.03
C LEU A 639 -9.09 -37.86 -4.39
N GLU A 640 -10.11 -38.51 -3.83
CA GLU A 640 -10.41 -39.91 -4.03
C GLU A 640 -10.73 -40.21 -5.52
N GLU A 641 -11.59 -39.40 -6.14
CA GLU A 641 -11.94 -39.49 -7.56
C GLU A 641 -10.72 -39.26 -8.47
N ALA A 642 -9.92 -38.24 -8.18
CA ALA A 642 -8.72 -37.92 -8.96
C ALA A 642 -7.67 -39.05 -8.90
N LEU A 643 -7.46 -39.66 -7.73
CA LEU A 643 -6.56 -40.80 -7.57
C LEU A 643 -7.07 -42.06 -8.30
N GLU A 644 -8.38 -42.30 -8.32
CA GLU A 644 -8.96 -43.38 -9.14
C GLU A 644 -8.72 -43.15 -10.64
N LEU A 645 -8.88 -41.92 -11.12
CA LEU A 645 -8.58 -41.55 -12.52
C LEU A 645 -7.10 -41.72 -12.87
N VAL A 646 -6.21 -41.24 -12.00
CA VAL A 646 -4.76 -41.35 -12.19
C VAL A 646 -4.31 -42.81 -12.21
N THR A 647 -4.84 -43.64 -11.32
CA THR A 647 -4.52 -45.08 -11.31
C THR A 647 -5.12 -45.82 -12.50
N ALA A 648 -6.33 -45.49 -12.93
CA ALA A 648 -6.93 -46.03 -14.15
C ALA A 648 -6.08 -45.69 -15.38
N ARG A 649 -5.64 -44.43 -15.49
CA ARG A 649 -4.71 -43.95 -16.52
C ARG A 649 -3.39 -44.72 -16.47
N GLY A 650 -2.79 -44.86 -15.29
CA GLY A 650 -1.55 -45.61 -15.09
C GLY A 650 -1.63 -47.07 -15.55
N ARG A 651 -2.74 -47.76 -15.23
CA ARG A 651 -2.98 -49.14 -15.67
C ARG A 651 -3.21 -49.26 -17.17
N ILE A 652 -3.84 -48.27 -17.81
CA ILE A 652 -3.96 -48.24 -19.27
C ILE A 652 -2.57 -48.14 -19.89
N MET A 653 -1.72 -47.24 -19.38
CA MET A 653 -0.35 -47.08 -19.87
C MET A 653 0.46 -48.39 -19.72
N GLU A 654 0.34 -49.11 -18.60
CA GLU A 654 1.01 -50.41 -18.41
C GLU A 654 0.58 -51.49 -19.43
N ARG A 655 -0.61 -51.37 -20.05
CA ARG A 655 -1.13 -52.33 -21.03
C ARG A 655 -0.82 -51.95 -22.47
N LEU A 656 -0.31 -50.75 -22.72
CA LEU A 656 0.02 -50.32 -24.07
C LEU A 656 1.14 -51.17 -24.67
N LEU A 657 1.08 -51.38 -25.98
CA LEU A 657 2.22 -51.90 -26.73
C LEU A 657 3.42 -50.95 -26.58
N PRO A 658 4.67 -51.47 -26.66
CA PRO A 658 5.86 -50.63 -26.60
C PRO A 658 5.80 -49.48 -27.61
N GLY A 659 6.04 -48.26 -27.11
CA GLY A 659 6.06 -47.04 -27.91
C GLY A 659 7.03 -46.04 -27.31
N GLY A 660 7.16 -44.88 -27.95
CA GLY A 660 8.07 -43.85 -27.48
C GLY A 660 7.51 -42.45 -27.66
N MET A 661 8.28 -41.48 -27.19
CA MET A 661 8.05 -40.06 -27.41
C MET A 661 9.37 -39.36 -27.71
N THR A 662 9.37 -38.47 -28.68
CA THR A 662 10.55 -37.73 -29.15
C THR A 662 10.25 -36.24 -29.11
N ALA A 663 11.04 -35.47 -28.36
CA ALA A 663 11.02 -34.02 -28.43
C ALA A 663 11.73 -33.57 -29.71
N VAL A 664 11.11 -32.65 -30.44
CA VAL A 664 11.60 -32.10 -31.71
C VAL A 664 11.75 -30.59 -31.52
N LEU A 665 12.98 -30.09 -31.67
CA LEU A 665 13.28 -28.67 -31.53
C LEU A 665 12.96 -27.92 -32.83
N ALA A 666 11.69 -27.96 -33.22
CA ALA A 666 11.15 -27.24 -34.37
C ALA A 666 9.68 -26.83 -34.12
N PRO A 667 9.23 -25.74 -34.77
CA PRO A 667 7.81 -25.39 -34.87
C PRO A 667 6.97 -26.54 -35.45
N LEU A 668 5.72 -26.66 -35.02
CA LEU A 668 4.85 -27.77 -35.42
C LEU A 668 4.59 -27.81 -36.93
N ASP A 669 4.44 -26.66 -37.60
CA ASP A 669 4.19 -26.56 -39.05
C ASP A 669 5.30 -27.23 -39.89
N GLN A 670 6.54 -27.25 -39.40
CA GLN A 670 7.66 -27.93 -40.06
C GLN A 670 7.62 -29.46 -39.89
N VAL A 671 7.02 -29.94 -38.79
CA VAL A 671 6.98 -31.36 -38.44
C VAL A 671 5.70 -32.03 -38.93
N GLU A 672 4.57 -31.31 -38.95
CA GLU A 672 3.22 -31.84 -39.18
C GLU A 672 3.10 -32.58 -40.53
N SER A 673 3.71 -32.04 -41.58
CA SER A 673 3.72 -32.66 -42.92
C SER A 673 4.49 -33.98 -43.00
N LEU A 674 5.34 -34.28 -42.01
CA LEU A 674 6.16 -35.48 -41.92
C LEU A 674 5.50 -36.59 -41.07
N LEU A 675 4.38 -36.29 -40.41
CA LEU A 675 3.68 -37.24 -39.54
C LEU A 675 2.80 -38.17 -40.36
N ASN A 676 2.92 -39.48 -40.12
CA ASN A 676 2.00 -40.48 -40.65
C ASN A 676 0.86 -40.79 -39.66
N SER A 677 -0.11 -41.60 -40.07
CA SER A 677 -1.29 -41.92 -39.23
C SER A 677 -0.97 -42.71 -37.95
N SER A 678 0.24 -43.27 -37.82
CA SER A 678 0.68 -43.99 -36.61
C SER A 678 1.38 -43.07 -35.59
N LEU A 679 1.73 -41.84 -35.98
CA LEU A 679 2.33 -40.84 -35.12
C LEU A 679 1.29 -39.81 -34.69
N SER A 680 1.52 -39.18 -33.54
CA SER A 680 0.66 -38.12 -33.02
C SER A 680 1.51 -37.03 -32.37
N VAL A 681 1.07 -35.78 -32.51
CA VAL A 681 1.62 -34.68 -31.72
C VAL A 681 1.13 -34.86 -30.29
N ALA A 682 2.04 -35.17 -29.37
CA ALA A 682 1.69 -35.35 -27.97
C ALA A 682 1.61 -34.02 -27.21
N ALA A 683 2.52 -33.09 -27.50
CA ALA A 683 2.56 -31.80 -26.81
C ALA A 683 3.18 -30.71 -27.70
N ILE A 684 2.69 -29.48 -27.52
CA ILE A 684 3.29 -28.25 -28.05
C ILE A 684 3.73 -27.44 -26.83
N ASN A 685 5.03 -27.48 -26.52
CA ASN A 685 5.56 -26.94 -25.28
C ASN A 685 5.97 -25.47 -25.40
N THR A 686 6.53 -25.09 -26.56
CA THR A 686 6.80 -23.70 -26.96
C THR A 686 6.51 -23.55 -28.46
N PRO A 687 6.49 -22.33 -29.03
CA PRO A 687 6.29 -22.15 -30.48
C PRO A 687 7.39 -22.77 -31.36
N SER A 688 8.47 -23.26 -30.74
CA SER A 688 9.66 -23.83 -31.36
C SER A 688 10.00 -25.23 -30.86
N ASP A 689 9.10 -25.88 -30.10
CA ASP A 689 9.35 -27.17 -29.45
C ASP A 689 8.06 -27.97 -29.32
N CYS A 690 8.03 -29.14 -29.96
CA CYS A 690 6.91 -30.07 -29.88
C CYS A 690 7.38 -31.50 -29.55
N VAL A 691 6.47 -32.34 -29.09
CA VAL A 691 6.75 -33.74 -28.76
C VAL A 691 5.89 -34.63 -29.64
N ILE A 692 6.52 -35.56 -30.34
CA ILE A 692 5.85 -36.56 -31.18
C ILE A 692 5.84 -37.91 -30.47
N SER A 693 4.74 -38.65 -30.59
CA SER A 693 4.51 -39.92 -29.92
C SER A 693 3.98 -40.98 -30.89
N GLY A 694 4.36 -42.23 -30.65
CA GLY A 694 3.89 -43.37 -31.43
C GLY A 694 4.79 -44.61 -31.31
N PRO A 695 4.67 -45.58 -32.23
CA PRO A 695 5.52 -46.77 -32.27
C PRO A 695 7.00 -46.41 -32.44
N LEU A 696 7.91 -47.18 -31.84
CA LEU A 696 9.36 -46.92 -31.88
C LEU A 696 9.88 -46.85 -33.31
N GLU A 697 9.53 -47.81 -34.16
CA GLU A 697 9.97 -47.86 -35.56
C GLU A 697 9.54 -46.62 -36.37
N ALA A 698 8.32 -46.13 -36.14
CA ALA A 698 7.80 -44.94 -36.81
C ALA A 698 8.53 -43.66 -36.34
N LEU A 699 8.90 -43.60 -35.05
CA LEU A 699 9.67 -42.50 -34.50
C LEU A 699 11.13 -42.53 -34.99
N ASP A 700 11.75 -43.71 -35.10
CA ASP A 700 13.11 -43.84 -35.62
C ASP A 700 13.20 -43.35 -37.08
N ALA A 701 12.18 -43.67 -37.90
CA ALA A 701 12.07 -43.17 -39.27
C ALA A 701 11.88 -41.64 -39.33
N LEU A 702 11.08 -41.07 -38.43
CA LEU A 702 10.92 -39.62 -38.31
C LEU A 702 12.21 -38.94 -37.86
N GLU A 703 12.89 -39.47 -36.85
CA GLU A 703 14.17 -38.97 -36.34
C GLU A 703 15.25 -38.96 -37.42
N ALA A 704 15.35 -40.03 -38.23
CA ALA A 704 16.28 -40.08 -39.36
C ALA A 704 15.96 -39.01 -40.42
N THR A 705 14.66 -38.79 -40.70
CA THR A 705 14.21 -37.76 -41.66
C THR A 705 14.54 -36.35 -41.17
N LEU A 706 14.24 -36.07 -39.90
CA LEU A 706 14.51 -34.78 -39.25
C LEU A 706 16.02 -34.50 -39.14
N ALA A 707 16.82 -35.51 -38.81
CA ALA A 707 18.28 -35.41 -38.81
C ALA A 707 18.82 -35.05 -40.20
N GLY A 708 18.25 -35.62 -41.27
CA GLY A 708 18.57 -35.25 -42.65
C GLY A 708 18.22 -33.80 -43.02
N GLN A 709 17.30 -33.18 -42.30
CA GLN A 709 16.91 -31.77 -42.43
C GLN A 709 17.64 -30.84 -41.45
N GLY A 710 18.53 -31.38 -40.61
CA GLY A 710 19.26 -30.61 -39.60
C GLY A 710 18.43 -30.21 -38.37
N VAL A 711 17.28 -30.84 -38.16
CA VAL A 711 16.41 -30.60 -37.00
C VAL A 711 16.86 -31.48 -35.83
N GLU A 712 17.09 -30.86 -34.66
CA GLU A 712 17.50 -31.57 -33.46
C GLU A 712 16.32 -32.32 -32.82
N THR A 713 16.53 -33.59 -32.50
CA THR A 713 15.54 -34.45 -31.83
C THR A 713 16.14 -35.10 -30.59
N ARG A 714 15.31 -35.27 -29.55
CA ARG A 714 15.71 -35.96 -28.31
C ARG A 714 14.64 -36.96 -27.87
N ARG A 715 15.00 -38.24 -27.84
CA ARG A 715 14.16 -39.31 -27.29
C ARG A 715 13.91 -39.08 -25.80
N LEU A 716 12.64 -39.15 -25.37
CA LEU A 716 12.27 -39.05 -23.97
C LEU A 716 12.39 -40.41 -23.27
N HIS A 717 12.76 -40.41 -21.99
CA HIS A 717 12.90 -41.61 -21.16
C HIS A 717 11.53 -42.12 -20.68
N LEU A 718 10.63 -42.41 -21.63
CA LEU A 718 9.30 -42.96 -21.41
C LEU A 718 9.11 -44.15 -22.35
N SER A 719 8.68 -45.29 -21.82
CA SER A 719 8.51 -46.54 -22.57
C SER A 719 7.14 -46.70 -23.24
N HIS A 720 6.33 -45.63 -23.25
CA HIS A 720 4.96 -45.63 -23.78
C HIS A 720 4.69 -44.34 -24.56
N ALA A 721 3.85 -44.42 -25.58
CA ALA A 721 3.43 -43.28 -26.40
C ALA A 721 2.15 -42.64 -25.86
N ALA A 722 2.27 -41.75 -24.87
CA ALA A 722 1.14 -40.98 -24.36
C ALA A 722 0.65 -39.94 -25.38
N HIS A 723 -0.62 -39.54 -25.29
CA HIS A 723 -1.26 -38.58 -26.22
C HIS A 723 -1.16 -39.01 -27.69
N SER A 724 -1.32 -40.31 -27.94
CA SER A 724 -1.17 -40.92 -29.27
C SER A 724 -2.34 -41.81 -29.66
N VAL A 725 -2.42 -42.12 -30.96
CA VAL A 725 -3.37 -43.10 -31.54
C VAL A 725 -3.33 -44.46 -30.83
N MET A 726 -2.21 -44.82 -30.21
CA MET A 726 -2.06 -46.07 -29.47
C MET A 726 -3.00 -46.17 -28.25
N LEU A 727 -3.57 -45.05 -27.78
CA LEU A 727 -4.53 -45.03 -26.68
C LEU A 727 -5.97 -45.35 -27.10
N GLU A 728 -6.31 -45.26 -28.40
CA GLU A 728 -7.68 -45.42 -28.90
C GLU A 728 -8.36 -46.74 -28.46
N PRO A 729 -7.68 -47.90 -28.46
CA PRO A 729 -8.27 -49.15 -27.97
C PRO A 729 -8.71 -49.11 -26.50
N HIS A 730 -8.18 -48.18 -25.71
CA HIS A 730 -8.39 -48.10 -24.26
C HIS A 730 -9.29 -46.92 -23.84
N LEU A 731 -9.70 -46.04 -24.75
CA LEU A 731 -10.52 -44.86 -24.40
C LEU A 731 -11.89 -45.26 -23.85
N ALA A 732 -12.50 -46.34 -24.35
CA ALA A 732 -13.77 -46.85 -23.84
C ALA A 732 -13.66 -47.41 -22.40
N ASP A 733 -12.50 -47.96 -22.03
CA ASP A 733 -12.22 -48.38 -20.65
C ASP A 733 -12.11 -47.15 -19.74
N PHE A 734 -11.38 -46.12 -20.19
CA PHE A 734 -11.20 -44.89 -19.43
C PHE A 734 -12.50 -44.12 -19.25
N ALA A 735 -13.31 -43.99 -20.31
CA ALA A 735 -14.63 -43.35 -20.27
C ALA A 735 -15.55 -43.99 -19.23
N ARG A 736 -15.52 -45.32 -19.11
CA ARG A 736 -16.27 -46.05 -18.07
C ARG A 736 -15.86 -45.66 -16.65
N VAL A 737 -14.58 -45.38 -16.42
CA VAL A 737 -14.10 -44.91 -15.11
C VAL A 737 -14.56 -43.47 -14.87
N VAL A 738 -14.34 -42.56 -15.83
CA VAL A 738 -14.74 -41.14 -15.69
C VAL A 738 -16.26 -41.01 -15.46
N SER A 739 -17.06 -41.82 -16.14
CA SER A 739 -18.53 -41.81 -16.02
C SER A 739 -19.08 -42.22 -14.65
N ARG A 740 -18.24 -42.77 -13.75
CA ARG A 740 -18.62 -43.08 -12.36
C ARG A 740 -18.70 -41.82 -11.50
N PHE A 741 -18.05 -40.75 -11.94
CA PHE A 741 -17.96 -39.49 -11.22
C PHE A 741 -18.90 -38.46 -11.83
N SER A 742 -19.19 -37.41 -11.07
CA SER A 742 -19.87 -36.22 -11.56
C SER A 742 -18.88 -35.06 -11.46
N PRO A 743 -18.03 -34.85 -12.49
CA PRO A 743 -17.06 -33.78 -12.46
C PRO A 743 -17.78 -32.42 -12.34
N ARG A 744 -17.22 -31.52 -11.53
CA ARG A 744 -17.85 -30.25 -11.17
C ARG A 744 -17.21 -29.07 -11.89
N ALA A 745 -17.91 -27.94 -11.91
CA ALA A 745 -17.34 -26.68 -12.36
C ALA A 745 -16.13 -26.28 -11.49
N PRO A 746 -15.04 -25.77 -12.10
CA PRO A 746 -13.86 -25.36 -11.35
C PRO A 746 -14.14 -24.13 -10.49
N LYS A 747 -13.80 -24.19 -9.20
CA LYS A 747 -13.90 -23.07 -8.24
C LYS A 747 -12.71 -22.11 -8.30
N LEU A 748 -11.60 -22.58 -8.86
CA LEU A 748 -10.41 -21.80 -9.14
C LEU A 748 -10.17 -21.83 -10.65
N PRO A 749 -9.72 -20.72 -11.28
CA PRO A 749 -9.41 -20.72 -12.71
C PRO A 749 -8.37 -21.79 -13.07
N VAL A 750 -8.72 -22.66 -14.03
CA VAL A 750 -7.83 -23.69 -14.58
C VAL A 750 -7.65 -23.43 -16.07
N VAL A 751 -6.40 -23.46 -16.54
CA VAL A 751 -6.14 -23.50 -17.98
C VAL A 751 -6.15 -24.96 -18.43
N SER A 752 -7.00 -25.26 -19.41
CA SER A 752 -7.08 -26.55 -20.07
C SER A 752 -5.82 -26.79 -20.88
N SER A 753 -5.11 -27.88 -20.61
CA SER A 753 -3.96 -28.29 -21.42
C SER A 753 -4.40 -28.93 -22.73
N LEU A 754 -5.67 -29.34 -22.87
CA LEU A 754 -6.25 -29.81 -24.13
C LEU A 754 -6.51 -28.65 -25.11
N THR A 755 -7.09 -27.56 -24.63
CA THR A 755 -7.53 -26.46 -25.52
C THR A 755 -6.60 -25.26 -25.52
N GLY A 756 -5.72 -25.11 -24.53
CA GLY A 756 -4.89 -23.92 -24.33
C GLY A 756 -5.66 -22.70 -23.83
N ARG A 757 -6.93 -22.89 -23.41
CA ARG A 757 -7.88 -21.86 -22.98
C ARG A 757 -8.28 -22.08 -21.52
N TRP A 758 -9.01 -21.14 -20.92
CA TRP A 758 -9.66 -21.40 -19.62
C TRP A 758 -10.61 -22.60 -19.75
N LEU A 759 -10.56 -23.51 -18.77
CA LEU A 759 -11.42 -24.68 -18.71
C LEU A 759 -12.85 -24.24 -18.34
N GLY A 760 -13.78 -24.34 -19.30
CA GLY A 760 -15.17 -23.95 -19.07
C GLY A 760 -15.92 -24.93 -18.17
N GLU A 761 -17.01 -24.47 -17.54
CA GLU A 761 -17.82 -25.30 -16.63
C GLU A 761 -18.37 -26.56 -17.31
N ARG A 762 -18.87 -26.41 -18.54
CA ARG A 762 -19.43 -27.53 -19.34
C ARG A 762 -18.35 -28.51 -19.77
N GLU A 763 -17.17 -28.01 -20.13
CA GLU A 763 -16.03 -28.85 -20.51
C GLU A 763 -15.52 -29.65 -19.32
N ALA A 764 -15.36 -29.02 -18.16
CA ALA A 764 -14.93 -29.70 -16.94
C ALA A 764 -15.88 -30.85 -16.54
N ALA A 765 -17.19 -30.59 -16.65
CA ALA A 765 -18.25 -31.54 -16.30
C ALA A 765 -18.42 -32.69 -17.32
N ASP A 766 -17.89 -32.56 -18.54
CA ASP A 766 -18.03 -33.56 -19.61
C ASP A 766 -17.03 -34.72 -19.43
N PRO A 767 -17.47 -35.97 -19.17
CA PRO A 767 -16.57 -37.12 -19.10
C PRO A 767 -15.75 -37.34 -20.38
N MET A 768 -16.28 -36.94 -21.54
CA MET A 768 -15.58 -37.08 -22.81
C MET A 768 -14.43 -36.09 -22.95
N TYR A 769 -14.49 -34.93 -22.28
CA TYR A 769 -13.34 -34.02 -22.20
C TYR A 769 -12.12 -34.74 -21.63
N TRP A 770 -12.28 -35.48 -20.54
CA TRP A 770 -11.18 -36.20 -19.88
C TRP A 770 -10.62 -37.36 -20.73
N CYS A 771 -11.47 -37.98 -21.56
CA CYS A 771 -11.05 -38.97 -22.53
C CYS A 771 -10.24 -38.35 -23.68
N ARG A 772 -10.68 -37.20 -24.20
CA ARG A 772 -9.92 -36.42 -25.20
C ARG A 772 -8.61 -35.94 -24.61
N HIS A 773 -8.60 -35.39 -23.40
CA HIS A 773 -7.40 -34.96 -22.69
C HIS A 773 -6.35 -36.09 -22.54
N LEU A 774 -6.77 -37.34 -22.35
CA LEU A 774 -5.86 -38.48 -22.32
C LEU A 774 -5.21 -38.77 -23.70
N ARG A 775 -5.95 -38.57 -24.79
CA ARG A 775 -5.61 -38.98 -26.17
C ARG A 775 -4.94 -37.89 -27.00
N GLU A 776 -5.40 -36.65 -26.86
CA GLU A 776 -5.11 -35.54 -27.76
C GLU A 776 -3.93 -34.69 -27.27
N THR A 777 -3.48 -33.77 -28.12
CA THR A 777 -2.30 -32.93 -27.92
C THR A 777 -2.40 -32.03 -26.68
N VAL A 778 -1.33 -31.98 -25.89
CA VAL A 778 -1.15 -31.00 -24.82
C VAL A 778 -0.70 -29.66 -25.41
N ARG A 779 -1.61 -28.69 -25.45
CA ARG A 779 -1.41 -27.31 -25.95
C ARG A 779 -0.80 -26.39 -24.88
N PHE A 780 0.34 -26.79 -24.33
CA PHE A 780 0.97 -26.08 -23.21
C PHE A 780 1.43 -24.67 -23.58
N SER A 781 1.99 -24.48 -24.78
CA SER A 781 2.43 -23.18 -25.29
C SER A 781 1.27 -22.17 -25.35
N ASP A 782 0.09 -22.59 -25.82
CA ASP A 782 -1.08 -21.73 -25.94
C ASP A 782 -1.58 -21.28 -24.56
N GLY A 783 -1.64 -22.21 -23.60
CA GLY A 783 -2.01 -21.89 -22.22
C GLY A 783 -0.99 -20.97 -21.52
N LEU A 784 0.31 -21.13 -21.80
CA LEU A 784 1.33 -20.19 -21.31
C LEU A 784 1.17 -18.82 -21.96
N HIS A 785 0.89 -18.76 -23.26
CA HIS A 785 0.61 -17.49 -23.94
C HIS A 785 -0.57 -16.75 -23.29
N LEU A 786 -1.68 -17.44 -23.01
CA LEU A 786 -2.83 -16.89 -22.29
C LEU A 786 -2.43 -16.29 -20.93
N LEU A 787 -1.68 -17.03 -20.14
CA LEU A 787 -1.28 -16.62 -18.78
C LEU A 787 -0.24 -15.51 -18.77
N LEU A 788 0.70 -15.51 -19.72
CA LEU A 788 1.77 -14.50 -19.85
C LEU A 788 1.27 -13.20 -20.47
N SER A 789 0.25 -13.26 -21.33
CA SER A 789 -0.38 -12.09 -21.95
C SER A 789 -1.33 -11.33 -21.00
N SER A 790 -1.67 -11.93 -19.85
CA SER A 790 -2.64 -11.39 -18.89
C SER A 790 -2.02 -11.10 -17.50
N GLY A 791 -1.73 -9.82 -17.25
CA GLY A 791 -1.29 -9.32 -15.93
C GLY A 791 0.17 -9.59 -15.57
N ASP A 792 0.60 -9.08 -14.41
CA ASP A 792 1.91 -9.37 -13.84
C ASP A 792 1.75 -10.43 -12.73
N ARG A 793 2.15 -11.66 -13.03
CA ARG A 793 1.96 -12.85 -12.20
C ARG A 793 3.29 -13.55 -11.97
N ALA A 794 3.42 -14.22 -10.83
CA ALA A 794 4.56 -15.10 -10.56
C ALA A 794 4.17 -16.56 -10.85
N PHE A 795 5.01 -17.28 -11.56
CA PHE A 795 4.79 -18.69 -11.89
C PHE A 795 5.56 -19.58 -10.92
N ILE A 796 4.87 -20.55 -10.31
CA ILE A 796 5.46 -21.48 -9.34
C ILE A 796 5.23 -22.89 -9.86
N GLU A 797 6.30 -23.60 -10.20
CA GLU A 797 6.23 -25.04 -10.46
C GLU A 797 6.05 -25.80 -9.16
N VAL A 798 4.87 -26.39 -9.01
CA VAL A 798 4.43 -27.18 -7.86
C VAL A 798 4.58 -28.65 -8.21
N GLY A 799 5.83 -29.08 -8.23
CA GLY A 799 6.20 -30.46 -8.50
C GLY A 799 7.66 -30.72 -8.20
N PRO A 800 8.15 -31.95 -8.48
CA PRO A 800 9.44 -32.39 -8.01
C PRO A 800 10.64 -31.84 -8.79
N GLY A 801 10.42 -31.10 -9.90
CA GLY A 801 11.46 -30.66 -10.83
C GLY A 801 11.38 -29.19 -11.23
N THR A 802 12.05 -28.86 -12.32
CA THR A 802 12.18 -27.50 -12.87
C THR A 802 11.80 -27.43 -14.36
N ALA A 803 11.11 -28.45 -14.87
CA ALA A 803 10.87 -28.63 -16.29
C ALA A 803 9.91 -27.56 -16.83
N LEU A 804 8.78 -27.34 -16.14
CA LEU A 804 7.82 -26.32 -16.56
C LEU A 804 8.39 -24.91 -16.37
N SER A 805 9.17 -24.71 -15.32
CA SER A 805 9.87 -23.45 -15.06
C SER A 805 10.81 -23.10 -16.21
N SER A 806 11.52 -24.09 -16.77
CA SER A 806 12.37 -23.91 -17.96
C SER A 806 11.55 -23.53 -19.20
N LEU A 807 10.40 -24.18 -19.42
CA LEU A 807 9.49 -23.86 -20.54
C LEU A 807 8.95 -22.43 -20.44
N VAL A 808 8.50 -22.02 -19.25
CA VAL A 808 8.03 -20.64 -19.01
C VAL A 808 9.14 -19.63 -19.30
N ARG A 809 10.37 -19.90 -18.84
CA ARG A 809 11.52 -19.00 -19.08
C ARG A 809 11.85 -18.85 -20.57
N ARG A 810 11.70 -19.92 -21.35
CA ARG A 810 11.95 -19.97 -22.79
C ARG A 810 10.80 -19.43 -23.65
N HIS A 811 9.60 -19.27 -23.09
CA HIS A 811 8.44 -18.88 -23.87
C HIS A 811 8.57 -17.42 -24.38
N PRO A 812 8.40 -17.14 -25.69
CA PRO A 812 8.70 -15.83 -26.27
C PRO A 812 7.79 -14.69 -25.79
N THR A 813 6.59 -15.01 -25.30
CA THR A 813 5.66 -14.02 -24.72
C THR A 813 6.08 -13.54 -23.32
N ARG A 814 7.00 -14.25 -22.65
CA ARG A 814 7.46 -13.84 -21.32
C ARG A 814 8.34 -12.61 -21.43
N THR A 815 8.03 -11.59 -20.62
CA THR A 815 8.81 -10.34 -20.57
C THR A 815 9.74 -10.36 -19.36
N SER A 816 9.17 -10.29 -18.16
CA SER A 816 9.90 -10.16 -16.90
C SER A 816 9.29 -10.96 -15.75
N GLN A 817 8.21 -11.71 -16.00
CA GLN A 817 7.49 -12.43 -14.96
C GLN A 817 8.42 -13.38 -14.18
N PRO A 818 8.37 -13.36 -12.83
CA PRO A 818 9.12 -14.28 -12.00
C PRO A 818 8.69 -15.72 -12.22
N VAL A 819 9.67 -16.63 -12.17
CA VAL A 819 9.45 -18.08 -12.30
C VAL A 819 10.23 -18.78 -11.19
N LEU A 820 9.54 -19.62 -10.44
CA LEU A 820 10.02 -20.30 -9.24
C LEU A 820 9.74 -21.80 -9.35
N SER A 821 10.54 -22.60 -8.67
CA SER A 821 10.32 -24.03 -8.52
C SER A 821 10.25 -24.36 -7.04
N THR A 822 9.32 -25.24 -6.65
CA THR A 822 9.11 -25.56 -5.23
C THR A 822 10.30 -26.32 -4.65
N LEU A 823 10.80 -27.31 -5.39
CA LEU A 823 12.00 -28.08 -5.04
C LEU A 823 13.19 -27.63 -5.89
N ALA A 824 14.38 -27.75 -5.28
CA ALA A 824 15.64 -27.52 -5.96
C ALA A 824 15.91 -28.55 -7.07
N SER A 825 16.80 -28.20 -8.00
CA SER A 825 17.32 -29.16 -8.97
C SER A 825 17.97 -30.34 -8.25
N ALA A 826 17.73 -31.55 -8.74
CA ALA A 826 18.32 -32.78 -8.21
C ALA A 826 19.86 -32.82 -8.30
N SER A 827 20.49 -31.90 -9.03
CA SER A 827 21.94 -31.76 -9.16
C SER A 827 22.62 -31.00 -8.01
N MET A 828 21.87 -30.46 -7.05
CA MET A 828 22.46 -29.78 -5.89
C MET A 828 22.91 -30.80 -4.83
N GLU A 829 24.15 -30.67 -4.35
CA GLU A 829 24.71 -31.53 -3.30
C GLU A 829 23.96 -31.42 -1.96
N ARG A 830 23.43 -30.23 -1.64
CA ARG A 830 22.59 -30.01 -0.45
C ARG A 830 21.41 -29.09 -0.80
N PRO A 831 20.15 -29.55 -0.71
CA PRO A 831 19.01 -28.71 -0.99
C PRO A 831 18.89 -27.61 0.08
N PRO A 832 18.49 -26.38 -0.30
CA PRO A 832 18.22 -25.32 0.66
C PRO A 832 17.06 -25.71 1.58
N HIS A 833 16.99 -25.10 2.77
CA HIS A 833 15.90 -25.36 3.70
C HIS A 833 14.53 -25.11 3.06
N PRO A 834 13.48 -25.89 3.37
CA PRO A 834 12.13 -25.74 2.79
C PRO A 834 11.50 -24.35 2.84
N LEU A 835 11.90 -23.48 3.79
CA LEU A 835 11.42 -22.10 3.88
C LEU A 835 12.05 -21.16 2.83
N ALA A 836 13.18 -21.54 2.23
CA ALA A 836 13.85 -20.71 1.24
C ALA A 836 12.98 -20.46 0.00
N SER A 837 12.20 -21.46 -0.44
CA SER A 837 11.27 -21.28 -1.56
C SER A 837 10.17 -20.25 -1.25
N LEU A 838 9.69 -20.21 0.00
CA LEU A 838 8.75 -19.18 0.46
C LEU A 838 9.41 -17.78 0.49
N GLY A 839 10.68 -17.71 0.90
CA GLY A 839 11.50 -16.50 0.81
C GLY A 839 11.67 -16.00 -0.64
N GLU A 840 11.99 -16.89 -1.57
CA GLU A 840 12.09 -16.58 -3.01
C GLU A 840 10.74 -16.15 -3.61
N ALA A 841 9.63 -16.76 -3.18
CA ALA A 841 8.29 -16.29 -3.53
C ALA A 841 8.03 -14.86 -3.04
N TRP A 842 8.44 -14.54 -1.81
CA TRP A 842 8.36 -13.19 -1.29
C TRP A 842 9.29 -12.20 -2.00
N LEU A 843 10.49 -12.60 -2.44
CA LEU A 843 11.31 -11.77 -3.33
C LEU A 843 10.66 -11.55 -4.70
N ALA A 844 9.92 -12.54 -5.21
CA ALA A 844 9.23 -12.49 -6.49
C ALA A 844 7.90 -11.70 -6.49
N GLY A 845 7.52 -11.07 -5.38
CA GLY A 845 6.29 -10.26 -5.32
C GLY A 845 5.07 -11.06 -4.88
N VAL A 846 5.16 -12.38 -4.72
CA VAL A 846 4.02 -13.23 -4.32
C VAL A 846 3.43 -12.73 -3.01
N THR A 847 2.11 -12.62 -2.97
CA THR A 847 1.37 -12.27 -1.76
C THR A 847 1.27 -13.50 -0.86
N ILE A 848 1.69 -13.34 0.41
CA ILE A 848 1.71 -14.42 1.41
C ILE A 848 0.81 -14.01 2.56
N ASP A 849 -0.13 -14.87 2.92
CA ASP A 849 -0.90 -14.77 4.16
C ASP A 849 -0.09 -15.29 5.34
N TRP A 850 0.60 -14.38 6.01
CA TRP A 850 1.44 -14.68 7.17
C TRP A 850 0.67 -15.13 8.41
N GLU A 851 -0.60 -14.71 8.55
CA GLU A 851 -1.47 -15.17 9.63
C GLU A 851 -1.78 -16.66 9.43
N ARG A 852 -2.08 -17.07 8.20
CA ARG A 852 -2.25 -18.48 7.84
C ARG A 852 -0.96 -19.29 7.99
N PHE A 853 0.18 -18.74 7.59
CA PHE A 853 1.49 -19.39 7.78
C PHE A 853 1.79 -19.72 9.25
N ARG A 854 1.39 -18.84 10.18
CA ARG A 854 1.58 -19.02 11.63
C ARG A 854 0.38 -19.67 12.33
N ALA A 855 -0.61 -20.18 11.59
CA ALA A 855 -1.84 -20.69 12.15
C ALA A 855 -1.60 -21.79 13.20
N GLY A 856 -2.12 -21.58 14.41
CA GLY A 856 -1.98 -22.47 15.55
C GLY A 856 -0.67 -22.33 16.35
N GLU A 857 0.10 -21.28 16.12
CA GLU A 857 1.11 -20.77 17.07
C GLU A 857 0.62 -19.44 17.67
N ARG A 858 0.81 -19.24 18.98
CA ARG A 858 0.70 -17.91 19.56
C ARG A 858 2.04 -17.19 19.44
N ARG A 859 2.15 -16.35 18.40
CA ARG A 859 3.26 -15.42 18.20
C ARG A 859 2.87 -14.04 18.72
N ARG A 860 3.87 -13.28 19.14
CA ARG A 860 3.70 -11.87 19.53
C ARG A 860 4.54 -10.97 18.63
N ARG A 861 4.10 -9.72 18.51
CA ARG A 861 4.93 -8.64 17.98
C ARG A 861 5.96 -8.24 19.04
N VAL A 862 7.16 -7.88 18.61
CA VAL A 862 8.23 -7.38 19.48
C VAL A 862 8.75 -6.04 18.98
N ALA A 863 9.28 -5.23 19.88
CA ALA A 863 9.92 -3.97 19.49
C ALA A 863 11.18 -4.27 18.67
N LEU A 864 11.24 -3.72 17.46
CA LEU A 864 12.36 -3.87 16.52
C LEU A 864 12.74 -2.49 15.97
N PRO A 865 13.98 -2.32 15.46
CA PRO A 865 14.35 -1.15 14.68
C PRO A 865 13.32 -0.85 13.57
N GLY A 866 13.10 0.45 13.32
CA GLY A 866 12.18 0.94 12.30
C GLY A 866 12.86 1.15 10.95
N TYR A 867 12.20 1.90 10.07
CA TYR A 867 12.72 2.27 8.77
C TYR A 867 13.89 3.27 8.85
N SER A 868 14.98 2.96 8.15
CA SER A 868 16.15 3.85 8.05
C SER A 868 16.01 4.81 6.85
N PHE A 869 15.38 5.96 7.08
CA PHE A 869 15.12 7.01 6.06
C PHE A 869 16.37 7.49 5.29
N ASP A 870 16.24 7.72 3.98
CA ASP A 870 17.24 8.37 3.12
C ASP A 870 17.09 9.88 3.22
N ARG A 871 17.55 10.46 4.34
CA ARG A 871 17.32 11.87 4.59
C ARG A 871 18.24 12.75 3.75
N GLU A 872 17.63 13.76 3.13
CA GLU A 872 18.32 14.82 2.42
C GLU A 872 18.04 16.17 3.10
N ARG A 873 18.92 17.14 2.84
CA ARG A 873 18.76 18.48 3.40
C ARG A 873 17.66 19.24 2.66
N HIS A 874 16.68 19.72 3.41
CA HIS A 874 15.59 20.57 2.95
C HIS A 874 15.51 21.83 3.84
N TRP A 875 16.00 22.96 3.34
CA TRP A 875 16.06 24.19 4.11
C TRP A 875 16.02 25.44 3.24
N ILE A 876 15.28 26.45 3.69
CA ILE A 876 15.29 27.80 3.12
C ILE A 876 16.28 28.63 3.91
N GLU A 877 17.29 29.18 3.23
CA GLU A 877 18.27 30.03 3.90
C GLU A 877 17.65 31.35 4.37
N PRO A 878 17.92 31.77 5.62
CA PRO A 878 17.44 33.04 6.13
C PRO A 878 18.07 34.20 5.36
N VAL A 879 17.32 35.30 5.24
CA VAL A 879 17.78 36.53 4.59
C VAL A 879 18.70 37.27 5.57
N THR A 880 20.01 37.26 5.34
CA THR A 880 20.94 38.03 6.17
C THR A 880 20.77 39.53 5.89
N ALA A 881 20.30 40.27 6.90
CA ALA A 881 20.32 41.72 6.90
C ALA A 881 21.74 42.23 7.22
N THR A 882 22.68 42.06 6.28
CA THR A 882 23.99 42.72 6.36
C THR A 882 24.09 43.78 5.27
N GLY A 883 23.68 45.00 5.65
CA GLY A 883 24.20 46.29 5.18
C GLY A 883 24.12 46.61 3.69
N THR A 884 23.03 47.25 3.23
CA THR A 884 23.08 48.42 2.32
C THR A 884 21.73 49.17 2.32
N THR A 885 21.35 49.80 3.43
CA THR A 885 20.13 50.66 3.50
C THR A 885 20.31 52.08 2.95
N ALA A 886 21.37 52.36 2.17
CA ALA A 886 21.65 53.71 1.65
C ALA A 886 21.93 53.81 0.15
N ARG A 887 21.78 52.74 -0.65
CA ARG A 887 22.07 52.78 -2.10
C ARG A 887 21.01 52.16 -3.03
N ALA A 888 19.90 51.67 -2.48
CA ALA A 888 18.85 50.99 -3.26
C ALA A 888 17.71 51.93 -3.73
N VAL A 889 17.73 53.21 -3.35
CA VAL A 889 16.73 54.19 -3.80
C VAL A 889 17.19 54.92 -5.07
N GLU A 890 18.49 55.10 -5.29
CA GLU A 890 19.03 55.77 -6.50
C GLU A 890 19.29 54.82 -7.68
N ALA A 891 19.47 53.51 -7.44
CA ALA A 891 19.66 52.52 -8.52
C ALA A 891 18.35 52.12 -9.24
N ARG A 892 17.20 52.56 -8.71
CA ARG A 892 15.86 52.14 -9.19
C ARG A 892 15.33 52.97 -10.37
N GLU A 893 16.00 54.06 -10.72
CA GLU A 893 15.67 54.89 -11.90
C GLU A 893 16.60 54.65 -13.10
N ALA A 894 17.76 54.03 -12.91
CA ALA A 894 18.74 53.79 -13.99
C ALA A 894 18.61 52.43 -14.70
N ALA A 895 17.89 51.46 -14.12
CA ALA A 895 17.72 50.12 -14.72
C ALA A 895 16.48 49.99 -15.63
N ARG A 896 15.95 51.12 -16.13
CA ARG A 896 14.83 51.17 -17.09
C ARG A 896 15.29 51.24 -18.56
N ALA A 897 16.56 51.02 -18.82
CA ALA A 897 17.12 50.94 -20.17
C ALA A 897 17.93 49.64 -20.33
N GLU A 898 17.63 48.92 -21.42
CA GLU A 898 18.39 47.83 -22.01
C GLU A 898 18.39 46.47 -21.28
N VAL A 899 17.36 45.68 -21.56
CA VAL A 899 17.50 44.22 -21.66
C VAL A 899 17.38 43.85 -23.14
N GLN A 900 18.52 43.72 -23.80
CA GLN A 900 18.63 42.95 -25.04
C GLN A 900 18.81 41.48 -24.70
N ARG A 901 17.89 40.73 -25.31
CA ARG A 901 17.73 39.28 -25.51
C ARG A 901 19.00 38.45 -25.57
N ASP A 902 18.86 37.19 -25.13
CA ASP A 902 19.37 36.07 -25.91
C ASP A 902 18.24 35.03 -26.14
N GLU A 903 18.17 34.56 -27.37
CA GLU A 903 17.03 33.86 -27.99
C GLU A 903 17.25 32.33 -27.99
N GLY A 904 16.20 31.56 -27.66
CA GLY A 904 16.30 30.10 -27.70
C GLY A 904 15.02 29.30 -27.47
N SER A 905 13.83 29.87 -27.70
CA SER A 905 12.58 29.15 -28.02
C SER A 905 11.50 30.20 -28.30
N HIS A 906 11.08 30.36 -29.57
CA HIS A 906 10.13 31.40 -29.94
C HIS A 906 8.70 31.07 -29.47
N ALA A 907 8.28 31.69 -28.37
CA ALA A 907 6.87 31.80 -28.00
C ALA A 907 6.11 32.67 -29.02
N ALA A 908 5.02 32.16 -29.60
CA ALA A 908 4.27 32.86 -30.65
C ALA A 908 3.70 34.22 -30.13
N PRO A 909 4.02 35.37 -30.77
CA PRO A 909 3.60 36.68 -30.28
C PRO A 909 2.10 36.95 -30.50
N PRO A 910 1.49 37.86 -29.72
CA PRO A 910 0.09 38.24 -29.90
C PRO A 910 -0.13 38.97 -31.23
N ARG A 911 -1.26 38.67 -31.89
CA ARG A 911 -1.56 39.19 -33.24
C ARG A 911 -2.50 40.39 -33.24
N ASN A 912 -3.04 40.77 -32.07
CA ASN A 912 -3.97 41.89 -31.87
C ASN A 912 -4.00 42.27 -30.39
N ASP A 913 -4.57 43.43 -30.09
CA ASP A 913 -4.63 44.00 -28.74
C ASP A 913 -5.36 43.10 -27.74
N THR A 914 -6.42 42.41 -28.16
CA THR A 914 -7.14 41.44 -27.31
C THR A 914 -6.24 40.26 -26.93
N GLU A 915 -5.52 39.68 -27.89
CA GLU A 915 -4.54 38.63 -27.62
C GLU A 915 -3.39 39.14 -26.75
N GLN A 916 -2.97 40.40 -26.89
CA GLN A 916 -1.91 40.98 -26.08
C GLN A 916 -2.32 41.12 -24.61
N VAL A 917 -3.51 41.66 -24.36
CA VAL A 917 -4.05 41.80 -22.99
C VAL A 917 -4.34 40.43 -22.36
N LEU A 918 -4.86 39.48 -23.13
CA LEU A 918 -5.06 38.11 -22.67
C LEU A 918 -3.74 37.40 -22.38
N LEU A 919 -2.71 37.60 -23.21
CA LEU A 919 -1.38 37.06 -22.98
C LEU A 919 -0.78 37.61 -21.68
N GLU A 920 -0.93 38.91 -21.42
CA GLU A 920 -0.55 39.50 -20.12
C GLU A 920 -1.34 38.91 -18.96
N CYS A 921 -2.64 38.64 -19.12
CA CYS A 921 -3.45 37.98 -18.09
C CYS A 921 -2.95 36.55 -17.82
N PHE A 922 -2.55 35.81 -18.86
CA PHE A 922 -1.94 34.48 -18.72
C PHE A 922 -0.59 34.58 -18.00
N ARG A 923 0.30 35.47 -18.43
CA ARG A 923 1.61 35.70 -17.78
C ARG A 923 1.47 36.08 -16.31
N LEU A 924 0.48 36.90 -15.97
CA LEU A 924 0.20 37.29 -14.60
C LEU A 924 -0.49 36.20 -13.77
N THR A 925 -1.19 35.27 -14.40
CA THR A 925 -1.83 34.13 -13.71
C THR A 925 -0.84 33.00 -13.47
N PHE A 926 0.08 32.77 -14.41
CA PHE A 926 1.06 31.68 -14.38
C PHE A 926 2.46 32.10 -13.93
N HIS A 927 2.74 33.39 -13.87
CA HIS A 927 4.06 33.96 -13.53
C HIS A 927 5.20 33.48 -14.46
N LEU A 928 4.90 33.30 -15.74
CA LEU A 928 5.87 32.91 -16.78
C LEU A 928 6.03 34.03 -17.82
N GLU A 929 7.26 34.38 -18.18
CA GLU A 929 7.52 35.46 -19.15
C GLU A 929 7.48 34.98 -20.61
N ASN A 930 7.90 33.73 -20.86
CA ASN A 930 7.86 33.09 -22.18
C ASN A 930 6.58 32.26 -22.37
N ILE A 931 5.44 32.96 -22.39
CA ILE A 931 4.16 32.40 -22.87
C ILE A 931 3.85 33.02 -24.24
N GLY A 932 3.47 32.17 -25.18
CA GLY A 932 2.97 32.50 -26.51
C GLY A 932 1.45 32.32 -26.61
N ILE A 933 0.83 32.89 -27.65
CA ILE A 933 -0.63 32.92 -27.75
C ILE A 933 -1.31 31.55 -27.95
N HIS A 934 -0.53 30.52 -28.27
CA HIS A 934 -1.03 29.16 -28.47
C HIS A 934 -0.77 28.24 -27.28
N ASP A 935 -0.13 28.75 -26.22
CA ASP A 935 0.15 27.94 -25.04
C ASP A 935 -1.13 27.68 -24.26
N ASP A 936 -1.33 26.41 -23.94
CA ASP A 936 -2.53 25.88 -23.30
C ASP A 936 -2.51 26.15 -21.79
N PHE A 937 -3.61 26.68 -21.29
CA PHE A 937 -3.83 27.06 -19.90
C PHE A 937 -3.50 25.91 -18.93
N PHE A 938 -3.87 24.67 -19.26
CA PHE A 938 -3.61 23.52 -18.39
C PHE A 938 -2.17 23.03 -18.54
N ALA A 939 -1.60 23.08 -19.75
CA ALA A 939 -0.20 22.73 -19.99
C ALA A 939 0.77 23.68 -19.24
N LEU A 940 0.34 24.92 -18.99
CA LEU A 940 1.05 25.90 -18.15
C LEU A 940 0.85 25.66 -16.64
N GLY A 941 0.19 24.56 -16.23
CA GLY A 941 -0.09 24.22 -14.83
C GLY A 941 -1.41 24.78 -14.30
N GLY A 942 -2.34 25.14 -15.17
CA GLY A 942 -3.63 25.73 -14.80
C GLY A 942 -4.58 24.73 -14.17
N ASP A 943 -5.24 25.13 -13.09
CA ASP A 943 -6.32 24.38 -12.45
C ASP A 943 -7.61 25.22 -12.41
N SER A 944 -8.68 24.68 -11.82
CA SER A 944 -9.98 25.37 -11.75
C SER A 944 -9.93 26.66 -10.93
N LEU A 945 -9.02 26.77 -9.95
CA LEU A 945 -8.84 27.97 -9.13
C LEU A 945 -8.09 29.06 -9.91
N LEU A 946 -7.03 28.69 -10.63
CA LEU A 946 -6.32 29.57 -11.54
C LEU A 946 -7.22 30.01 -12.69
N ALA A 947 -8.14 29.16 -13.16
CA ALA A 947 -9.08 29.50 -14.23
C ALA A 947 -10.12 30.52 -13.76
N LEU A 948 -10.54 30.45 -12.49
CA LEU A 948 -11.36 31.48 -11.84
C LEU A 948 -10.60 32.80 -11.71
N ARG A 949 -9.33 32.77 -11.28
CA ARG A 949 -8.46 33.95 -11.17
C ARG A 949 -8.20 34.59 -12.54
N LEU A 950 -7.94 33.78 -13.56
CA LEU A 950 -7.78 34.22 -14.94
C LEU A 950 -9.07 34.87 -15.44
N SER A 951 -10.23 34.24 -15.23
CA SER A 951 -11.53 34.78 -15.64
C SER A 951 -11.82 36.14 -14.98
N ALA A 952 -11.51 36.29 -13.69
CA ALA A 952 -11.64 37.56 -12.99
C ALA A 952 -10.71 38.65 -13.56
N ARG A 953 -9.44 38.30 -13.86
CA ARG A 953 -8.47 39.23 -14.46
C ARG A 953 -8.86 39.65 -15.89
N ILE A 954 -9.39 38.71 -16.69
CA ILE A 954 -9.91 38.99 -18.03
C ILE A 954 -11.12 39.93 -17.93
N GLN A 955 -12.01 39.69 -16.98
CA GLN A 955 -13.15 40.59 -16.73
C GLN A 955 -12.70 41.99 -16.34
N ASP A 956 -11.71 42.13 -15.46
CA ASP A 956 -11.16 43.43 -15.04
C ASP A 956 -10.46 44.18 -16.19
N ARG A 957 -9.69 43.48 -17.03
CA ARG A 957 -8.86 44.12 -18.06
C ARG A 957 -9.55 44.30 -19.42
N LEU A 958 -10.52 43.47 -19.75
CA LEU A 958 -11.22 43.48 -21.05
C LEU A 958 -12.73 43.70 -20.93
N GLY A 959 -13.29 43.78 -19.72
CA GLY A 959 -14.73 43.93 -19.50
C GLY A 959 -15.57 42.70 -19.90
N ALA A 960 -14.94 41.62 -20.37
CA ALA A 960 -15.61 40.42 -20.85
C ALA A 960 -15.72 39.37 -19.74
N ARG A 961 -16.95 39.05 -19.32
CA ARG A 961 -17.20 37.99 -18.33
C ARG A 961 -17.22 36.63 -19.03
N LEU A 962 -16.15 35.86 -18.87
CA LEU A 962 -16.06 34.51 -19.41
C LEU A 962 -16.46 33.49 -18.33
N PRO A 963 -17.49 32.66 -18.57
CA PRO A 963 -17.79 31.52 -17.71
C PRO A 963 -16.58 30.59 -17.61
N LEU A 964 -16.37 29.96 -16.45
CA LEU A 964 -15.29 29.00 -16.21
C LEU A 964 -15.22 27.95 -17.34
N LYS A 965 -16.37 27.42 -17.73
CA LYS A 965 -16.53 26.48 -18.85
C LYS A 965 -15.86 26.97 -20.14
N THR A 966 -15.91 28.27 -20.45
CA THR A 966 -15.28 28.86 -21.64
C THR A 966 -13.75 28.85 -21.56
N VAL A 967 -13.18 29.06 -20.37
CA VAL A 967 -11.72 28.91 -20.15
C VAL A 967 -11.30 27.44 -20.29
N LEU A 968 -12.14 26.50 -19.83
CA LEU A 968 -11.88 25.07 -19.99
C LEU A 968 -12.01 24.59 -21.45
N GLU A 969 -12.94 25.16 -22.22
CA GLU A 969 -13.20 24.80 -23.63
C GLU A 969 -12.30 25.53 -24.63
N SER A 970 -11.72 26.66 -24.25
CA SER A 970 -10.86 27.49 -25.10
C SER A 970 -9.58 27.87 -24.35
N PRO A 971 -8.72 26.90 -23.99
CA PRO A 971 -7.64 27.09 -23.02
C PRO A 971 -6.43 27.89 -23.51
N THR A 972 -6.44 28.52 -24.68
CA THR A 972 -5.29 29.32 -25.16
C THR A 972 -5.68 30.78 -25.34
N VAL A 973 -4.70 31.68 -25.23
CA VAL A 973 -4.89 33.12 -25.47
C VAL A 973 -5.53 33.39 -26.83
N ALA A 974 -5.09 32.70 -27.89
CA ALA A 974 -5.63 32.84 -29.23
C ALA A 974 -7.10 32.38 -29.32
N ARG A 975 -7.49 31.31 -28.62
CA ARG A 975 -8.87 30.79 -28.63
C ARG A 975 -9.81 31.63 -27.76
N LEU A 976 -9.33 32.13 -26.62
CA LEU A 976 -10.09 33.09 -25.81
C LEU A 976 -10.29 34.40 -26.56
N ALA A 977 -9.29 34.91 -27.27
CA ALA A 977 -9.41 36.11 -28.09
C ALA A 977 -10.42 35.94 -29.24
N ALA A 978 -10.52 34.74 -29.82
CA ALA A 978 -11.53 34.43 -30.83
C ALA A 978 -12.95 34.41 -30.24
N ARG A 979 -13.12 33.90 -29.02
CA ARG A 979 -14.41 33.88 -28.30
C ARG A 979 -14.87 35.26 -27.84
N ILE A 980 -13.93 36.11 -27.42
CA ILE A 980 -14.23 37.52 -27.06
C ILE A 980 -14.62 38.32 -28.31
N ARG A 981 -14.00 38.07 -29.47
CA ARG A 981 -14.37 38.70 -30.76
C ARG A 981 -15.75 38.31 -31.30
N ILE A 982 -16.30 37.16 -30.88
CA ILE A 982 -17.63 36.69 -31.26
C ILE A 982 -18.74 37.36 -30.42
N GLY A 983 -18.37 38.22 -29.46
CA GLY A 983 -19.31 38.92 -28.56
C GLY A 983 -20.05 40.13 -29.16
N ASP A 984 -19.78 40.54 -30.40
CA ASP A 984 -20.53 41.60 -31.08
C ASP A 984 -21.31 41.05 -32.28
N GLY A 985 -22.64 40.92 -32.11
CA GLY A 985 -23.60 40.78 -33.21
C GLY A 985 -24.25 39.40 -33.37
N ALA A 986 -25.49 39.29 -32.92
CA ALA A 986 -26.39 38.18 -33.27
C ALA A 986 -26.79 38.21 -34.76
N ARG A 987 -26.75 37.06 -35.46
CA ARG A 987 -27.68 36.61 -36.52
C ARG A 987 -27.42 35.17 -37.00
N ASP A 988 -28.51 34.50 -37.37
CA ASP A 988 -28.74 33.05 -37.58
C ASP A 988 -28.02 32.31 -38.75
N ALA A 989 -27.94 30.99 -38.56
CA ALA A 989 -28.15 29.85 -39.49
C ALA A 989 -26.97 29.03 -40.11
N ALA A 990 -26.64 27.90 -39.43
CA ALA A 990 -26.52 26.47 -39.86
C ALA A 990 -25.44 25.95 -40.87
N PRO A 991 -25.00 24.65 -40.85
CA PRO A 991 -25.57 23.47 -40.14
C PRO A 991 -24.61 22.57 -39.27
N THR A 992 -25.21 22.07 -38.18
CA THR A 992 -25.14 20.74 -37.49
C THR A 992 -23.85 19.89 -37.46
N ALA A 993 -23.26 19.74 -36.26
CA ALA A 993 -22.68 18.46 -35.85
C ALA A 993 -23.83 17.48 -35.50
N PRO A 994 -23.70 16.16 -35.75
CA PRO A 994 -24.71 15.19 -35.35
C PRO A 994 -24.92 15.25 -33.82
N SER A 995 -26.16 15.41 -33.38
CA SER A 995 -26.50 15.84 -32.01
C SER A 995 -25.97 14.95 -30.89
N CYS A 996 -25.62 13.70 -31.17
CA CYS A 996 -25.09 12.75 -30.19
C CYS A 996 -23.56 12.60 -30.17
N LEU A 997 -22.81 13.33 -31.03
CA LEU A 997 -21.36 13.18 -31.14
C LEU A 997 -20.60 14.28 -30.40
N VAL A 998 -19.89 13.91 -29.35
CA VAL A 998 -19.10 14.81 -28.50
C VAL A 998 -17.62 14.67 -28.84
N ARG A 999 -16.91 15.79 -29.10
CA ARG A 999 -15.45 15.75 -29.27
C ARG A 999 -14.77 15.70 -27.90
N LEU A 1000 -14.10 14.58 -27.62
CA LEU A 1000 -13.41 14.35 -26.34
C LEU A 1000 -11.98 14.87 -26.36
N GLN A 1001 -11.31 14.76 -27.50
CA GLN A 1001 -9.95 15.24 -27.70
C GLN A 1001 -9.76 15.76 -29.13
N GLU A 1002 -9.04 16.86 -29.26
CA GLU A 1002 -8.61 17.36 -30.57
C GLU A 1002 -7.42 16.57 -31.09
N GLY A 1003 -7.28 16.50 -32.41
CA GLY A 1003 -6.16 15.83 -33.05
C GLY A 1003 -6.29 15.90 -34.57
N THR A 1004 -5.16 15.90 -35.27
CA THR A 1004 -5.09 15.97 -36.73
C THR A 1004 -4.43 14.74 -37.34
N HIS A 1005 -3.90 13.83 -36.53
CA HIS A 1005 -3.10 12.69 -36.98
C HIS A 1005 -3.60 11.37 -36.40
N GLY A 1006 -3.55 10.30 -37.21
CA GLY A 1006 -3.95 8.95 -36.79
C GLY A 1006 -5.43 8.61 -36.96
N VAL A 1007 -5.76 7.35 -36.70
CA VAL A 1007 -7.13 6.81 -36.80
C VAL A 1007 -7.96 7.30 -35.59
N PRO A 1008 -9.13 7.94 -35.78
CA PRO A 1008 -9.93 8.41 -34.65
C PRO A 1008 -10.39 7.27 -33.74
N VAL A 1009 -10.44 7.55 -32.44
CA VAL A 1009 -11.02 6.64 -31.43
C VAL A 1009 -12.43 7.09 -31.10
N PHE A 1010 -13.38 6.15 -31.12
CA PHE A 1010 -14.77 6.40 -30.80
C PHE A 1010 -15.15 5.73 -29.49
N PHE A 1011 -15.59 6.52 -28.53
CA PHE A 1011 -16.06 6.10 -27.21
C PHE A 1011 -17.59 6.00 -27.19
N VAL A 1012 -18.15 4.97 -26.57
CA VAL A 1012 -19.60 4.80 -26.44
C VAL A 1012 -20.01 4.96 -24.97
N HIS A 1013 -21.06 5.74 -24.72
CA HIS A 1013 -21.55 6.04 -23.37
C HIS A 1013 -21.86 4.78 -22.52
N ALA A 1014 -21.74 4.93 -21.19
CA ALA A 1014 -22.22 3.92 -20.23
C ALA A 1014 -23.76 3.98 -20.06
N ALA A 1015 -24.34 3.18 -19.16
CA ALA A 1015 -25.80 3.14 -18.96
C ALA A 1015 -26.41 4.52 -18.63
N GLY A 1016 -25.66 5.39 -17.94
CA GLY A 1016 -26.05 6.78 -17.66
C GLY A 1016 -26.02 7.73 -18.87
N GLY A 1017 -25.66 7.26 -20.07
CA GLY A 1017 -25.82 8.01 -21.32
C GLY A 1017 -24.78 9.10 -21.60
N GLN A 1018 -24.07 9.59 -20.59
CA GLN A 1018 -23.03 10.61 -20.74
C GLN A 1018 -21.70 10.02 -21.23
N VAL A 1019 -20.85 10.83 -21.85
CA VAL A 1019 -19.56 10.39 -22.41
C VAL A 1019 -18.36 11.22 -21.95
N LEU A 1020 -18.58 12.33 -21.23
CA LEU A 1020 -17.52 13.24 -20.80
C LEU A 1020 -16.56 12.66 -19.77
N PHE A 1021 -16.96 11.62 -19.03
CA PHE A 1021 -16.08 10.94 -18.08
C PHE A 1021 -14.88 10.25 -18.77
N TYR A 1022 -14.92 10.06 -20.10
CA TYR A 1022 -13.77 9.58 -20.86
C TYR A 1022 -12.69 10.63 -21.10
N ARG A 1023 -12.91 11.92 -20.81
CA ARG A 1023 -11.91 12.97 -21.07
C ARG A 1023 -10.60 12.72 -20.35
N GLU A 1024 -10.70 12.24 -19.12
CA GLU A 1024 -9.49 11.91 -18.36
C GLU A 1024 -8.75 10.73 -18.99
N LEU A 1025 -9.47 9.69 -19.41
CA LEU A 1025 -8.86 8.59 -20.16
C LEU A 1025 -8.21 9.05 -21.46
N ALA A 1026 -8.88 9.91 -22.23
CA ALA A 1026 -8.38 10.40 -23.52
C ALA A 1026 -6.99 11.06 -23.39
N ARG A 1027 -6.78 11.87 -22.34
CA ARG A 1027 -5.49 12.54 -22.06
C ARG A 1027 -4.30 11.59 -21.96
N HIS A 1028 -4.54 10.34 -21.55
CA HIS A 1028 -3.50 9.32 -21.36
C HIS A 1028 -3.23 8.47 -22.60
N LEU A 1029 -3.95 8.68 -23.70
CA LEU A 1029 -3.87 7.81 -24.89
C LEU A 1029 -2.89 8.29 -25.95
N ALA A 1030 -3.17 9.44 -26.58
CA ALA A 1030 -2.32 10.02 -27.63
C ALA A 1030 -2.79 11.45 -27.93
N PRO A 1031 -2.10 12.51 -27.46
CA PRO A 1031 -2.57 13.90 -27.56
C PRO A 1031 -2.87 14.37 -29.00
N GLU A 1032 -2.18 13.81 -29.99
CA GLU A 1032 -2.31 14.17 -31.41
C GLU A 1032 -3.47 13.46 -32.14
N ARG A 1033 -4.09 12.45 -31.51
CA ARG A 1033 -5.13 11.60 -32.12
C ARG A 1033 -6.53 12.15 -31.85
N PRO A 1034 -7.39 12.32 -32.88
CA PRO A 1034 -8.75 12.77 -32.68
C PRO A 1034 -9.57 11.71 -31.93
N MET A 1035 -10.37 12.14 -30.94
CA MET A 1035 -11.25 11.25 -30.17
C MET A 1035 -12.65 11.81 -30.03
N TYR A 1036 -13.63 10.94 -30.26
CA TYR A 1036 -15.05 11.28 -30.23
C TYR A 1036 -15.80 10.36 -29.27
N GLY A 1037 -16.86 10.84 -28.67
CA GLY A 1037 -17.76 10.09 -27.81
C GLY A 1037 -19.19 10.14 -28.34
N PHE A 1038 -19.91 9.02 -28.29
CA PHE A 1038 -21.35 8.98 -28.53
C PHE A 1038 -22.09 9.15 -27.20
N GLU A 1039 -22.81 10.26 -27.08
CA GLU A 1039 -23.76 10.52 -26.00
C GLU A 1039 -25.12 9.91 -26.34
N SER A 1040 -25.88 9.50 -25.33
CA SER A 1040 -27.15 8.81 -25.55
C SER A 1040 -28.24 9.76 -26.02
N VAL A 1041 -28.98 9.35 -27.06
CA VAL A 1041 -30.17 10.08 -27.54
C VAL A 1041 -31.25 10.04 -26.44
N GLY A 1042 -31.86 11.20 -26.17
CA GLY A 1042 -32.85 11.38 -25.10
C GLY A 1042 -32.38 12.20 -23.90
N LEU A 1043 -31.08 12.55 -23.83
CA LEU A 1043 -30.58 13.54 -22.87
C LEU A 1043 -30.96 14.99 -23.26
N GLU A 1044 -31.08 15.25 -24.56
CA GLU A 1044 -31.56 16.53 -25.11
C GLU A 1044 -33.08 16.68 -25.02
N ALA A 1045 -33.55 17.92 -24.83
CA ALA A 1045 -34.98 18.21 -24.77
C ALA A 1045 -35.66 17.89 -26.12
N GLY A 1046 -36.70 17.04 -26.09
CA GLY A 1046 -37.52 16.69 -27.25
C GLY A 1046 -37.07 15.45 -28.05
N ALA A 1047 -35.99 14.78 -27.65
CA ALA A 1047 -35.55 13.52 -28.25
C ALA A 1047 -36.01 12.31 -27.40
N SER A 1048 -36.46 11.22 -28.04
CA SER A 1048 -36.81 9.97 -27.36
C SER A 1048 -35.63 8.99 -27.33
N SER A 1049 -35.42 8.31 -26.20
CA SER A 1049 -34.34 7.33 -26.06
C SER A 1049 -34.52 6.09 -26.94
N HIS A 1050 -33.39 5.54 -27.41
CA HIS A 1050 -33.36 4.23 -28.04
C HIS A 1050 -33.64 3.13 -27.03
N THR A 1051 -34.34 2.09 -27.44
CA THR A 1051 -34.82 1.02 -26.53
C THR A 1051 -34.11 -0.32 -26.70
N THR A 1052 -33.23 -0.45 -27.69
CA THR A 1052 -32.44 -1.66 -27.99
C THR A 1052 -31.00 -1.32 -28.34
N VAL A 1053 -30.07 -2.23 -28.10
CA VAL A 1053 -28.64 -2.07 -28.43
C VAL A 1053 -28.46 -1.93 -29.95
N GLU A 1054 -29.26 -2.66 -30.72
CA GLU A 1054 -29.27 -2.66 -32.18
C GLU A 1054 -29.62 -1.29 -32.77
N GLN A 1055 -30.63 -0.62 -32.20
CA GLN A 1055 -31.03 0.73 -32.60
C GLN A 1055 -29.93 1.76 -32.28
N MET A 1056 -29.30 1.62 -31.11
CA MET A 1056 -28.17 2.49 -30.71
C MET A 1056 -26.98 2.29 -31.67
N ALA A 1057 -26.60 1.04 -31.93
CA ALA A 1057 -25.50 0.73 -32.84
C ALA A 1057 -25.78 1.25 -34.26
N GLU A 1058 -26.98 1.06 -34.81
CA GLU A 1058 -27.35 1.57 -36.14
C GLU A 1058 -27.24 3.10 -36.21
N HIS A 1059 -27.79 3.80 -35.21
CA HIS A 1059 -27.71 5.26 -35.13
C HIS A 1059 -26.24 5.72 -35.04
N TYR A 1060 -25.46 5.15 -34.11
CA TYR A 1060 -24.07 5.55 -33.90
C TYR A 1060 -23.20 5.24 -35.11
N LEU A 1061 -23.44 4.16 -35.84
CA LEU A 1061 -22.77 3.88 -37.11
C LEU A 1061 -23.09 4.92 -38.19
N SER A 1062 -24.35 5.36 -38.29
CA SER A 1062 -24.72 6.43 -39.23
C SER A 1062 -23.96 7.73 -38.94
N VAL A 1063 -23.81 8.07 -37.66
CA VAL A 1063 -23.09 9.25 -37.19
C VAL A 1063 -21.58 9.10 -37.36
N LEU A 1064 -21.04 7.94 -36.99
CA LEU A 1064 -19.63 7.58 -37.14
C LEU A 1064 -19.18 7.75 -38.60
N ARG A 1065 -20.02 7.36 -39.56
CA ARG A 1065 -19.74 7.49 -41.00
C ARG A 1065 -19.66 8.92 -41.51
N THR A 1066 -20.28 9.88 -40.82
CA THR A 1066 -20.12 11.31 -41.14
C THR A 1066 -18.70 11.81 -40.82
N VAL A 1067 -18.04 11.20 -39.83
CA VAL A 1067 -16.65 11.50 -39.45
C VAL A 1067 -15.68 10.66 -40.26
N ARG A 1068 -16.01 9.38 -40.47
CA ARG A 1068 -15.15 8.42 -41.15
C ARG A 1068 -15.96 7.43 -42.01
N PRO A 1069 -16.06 7.67 -43.33
CA PRO A 1069 -16.88 6.86 -44.23
C PRO A 1069 -16.45 5.38 -44.39
N ARG A 1070 -15.17 5.06 -44.17
CA ARG A 1070 -14.59 3.71 -44.31
C ARG A 1070 -13.54 3.43 -43.22
N GLY A 1071 -13.36 2.17 -42.85
CA GLY A 1071 -12.39 1.74 -41.82
C GLY A 1071 -10.92 2.08 -42.14
N PRO A 1072 -9.98 1.83 -41.21
CA PRO A 1072 -10.16 1.16 -39.92
C PRO A 1072 -10.94 1.95 -38.86
N TYR A 1073 -11.65 1.23 -37.98
CA TYR A 1073 -12.42 1.78 -36.85
C TYR A 1073 -11.87 1.32 -35.49
N LEU A 1074 -11.74 2.26 -34.55
CA LEU A 1074 -11.31 2.00 -33.16
C LEU A 1074 -12.46 2.34 -32.22
N LEU A 1075 -13.02 1.32 -31.58
CA LEU A 1075 -14.22 1.44 -30.74
C LEU A 1075 -13.88 1.10 -29.29
N VAL A 1076 -14.35 1.93 -28.36
CA VAL A 1076 -14.15 1.74 -26.91
C VAL A 1076 -15.47 2.01 -26.19
N GLY A 1077 -15.85 1.18 -25.22
CA GLY A 1077 -17.07 1.42 -24.45
C GLY A 1077 -17.02 0.81 -23.06
N ALA A 1078 -17.63 1.48 -22.08
CA ALA A 1078 -17.66 1.08 -20.68
C ALA A 1078 -19.06 0.64 -20.28
N SER A 1079 -19.16 -0.41 -19.46
CA SER A 1079 -20.46 -0.96 -19.05
C SER A 1079 -21.31 -1.25 -20.30
N LEU A 1080 -22.57 -0.81 -20.37
CA LEU A 1080 -23.40 -0.89 -21.59
C LEU A 1080 -22.68 -0.42 -22.87
N GLY A 1081 -21.84 0.60 -22.79
CA GLY A 1081 -21.13 1.13 -23.96
C GLY A 1081 -20.25 0.07 -24.63
N GLY A 1082 -19.68 -0.87 -23.86
CA GLY A 1082 -18.91 -1.98 -24.41
C GLY A 1082 -19.77 -2.94 -25.22
N THR A 1083 -21.00 -3.21 -24.76
CA THR A 1083 -21.98 -4.01 -25.50
C THR A 1083 -22.37 -3.36 -26.83
N ILE A 1084 -22.59 -2.05 -26.84
CA ILE A 1084 -22.91 -1.31 -28.07
C ILE A 1084 -21.69 -1.26 -29.00
N ALA A 1085 -20.48 -1.01 -28.47
CA ALA A 1085 -19.24 -1.02 -29.24
C ALA A 1085 -18.98 -2.38 -29.91
N TYR A 1086 -19.29 -3.48 -29.21
CA TYR A 1086 -19.24 -4.83 -29.77
C TYR A 1086 -20.21 -5.02 -30.94
N GLU A 1087 -21.48 -4.60 -30.79
CA GLU A 1087 -22.47 -4.70 -31.87
C GLU A 1087 -22.10 -3.81 -33.07
N MET A 1088 -21.55 -2.62 -32.82
CA MET A 1088 -21.01 -1.75 -33.87
C MET A 1088 -19.84 -2.42 -34.61
N ALA A 1089 -18.90 -3.03 -33.89
CA ALA A 1089 -17.77 -3.75 -34.47
C ALA A 1089 -18.25 -4.90 -35.37
N ARG A 1090 -19.22 -5.69 -34.90
CA ARG A 1090 -19.80 -6.82 -35.63
C ARG A 1090 -20.43 -6.38 -36.95
N ARG A 1091 -21.23 -5.31 -36.95
CA ARG A 1091 -21.87 -4.78 -38.16
C ARG A 1091 -20.84 -4.22 -39.15
N LEU A 1092 -19.87 -3.46 -38.67
CA LEU A 1092 -18.79 -2.93 -39.50
C LEU A 1092 -17.99 -4.04 -40.18
N SER A 1093 -17.62 -5.10 -39.45
CA SER A 1093 -16.92 -6.25 -40.01
C SER A 1093 -17.78 -7.02 -41.02
N ALA A 1094 -19.09 -7.18 -40.77
CA ALA A 1094 -20.01 -7.82 -41.72
C ALA A 1094 -20.15 -7.04 -43.04
N GLU A 1095 -19.96 -5.71 -42.99
CA GLU A 1095 -19.95 -4.83 -44.17
C GLU A 1095 -18.55 -4.72 -44.84
N GLY A 1096 -17.56 -5.46 -44.32
CA GLY A 1096 -16.21 -5.55 -44.87
C GLY A 1096 -15.25 -4.45 -44.42
N ASP A 1097 -15.61 -3.66 -43.40
CA ASP A 1097 -14.71 -2.68 -42.80
C ASP A 1097 -13.80 -3.30 -41.73
N SER A 1098 -12.55 -2.82 -41.65
CA SER A 1098 -11.59 -3.24 -40.64
C SER A 1098 -11.89 -2.59 -39.29
N VAL A 1099 -11.92 -3.38 -38.21
CA VAL A 1099 -12.09 -2.91 -36.83
C VAL A 1099 -10.90 -3.38 -35.98
N PRO A 1100 -9.73 -2.73 -36.09
CA PRO A 1100 -8.52 -3.17 -35.39
C PRO A 1100 -8.58 -3.03 -33.86
N LEU A 1101 -9.57 -2.32 -33.31
CA LEU A 1101 -9.79 -2.25 -31.87
C LEU A 1101 -11.28 -2.23 -31.54
N CYS A 1102 -11.72 -3.20 -30.75
CA CYS A 1102 -12.97 -3.15 -30.00
C CYS A 1102 -12.64 -3.37 -28.52
N ALA A 1103 -12.73 -2.32 -27.70
CA ALA A 1103 -12.35 -2.35 -26.30
C ALA A 1103 -13.55 -2.22 -25.36
N LEU A 1104 -13.68 -3.18 -24.45
CA LEU A 1104 -14.77 -3.31 -23.48
C LEU A 1104 -14.22 -2.98 -22.09
N LEU A 1105 -14.72 -1.93 -21.45
CA LEU A 1105 -14.30 -1.51 -20.11
C LEU A 1105 -15.34 -1.98 -19.10
N ASP A 1106 -14.98 -2.95 -18.28
CA ASP A 1106 -15.79 -3.57 -17.22
C ASP A 1106 -17.25 -3.82 -17.63
N THR A 1107 -17.40 -4.38 -18.84
CA THR A 1107 -18.68 -4.60 -19.51
C THR A 1107 -19.35 -5.88 -19.00
N PRO A 1108 -20.58 -5.83 -18.46
CA PRO A 1108 -21.26 -7.02 -17.92
C PRO A 1108 -21.41 -8.13 -18.96
N PRO A 1109 -21.36 -9.42 -18.58
CA PRO A 1109 -21.54 -10.49 -19.53
C PRO A 1109 -22.95 -10.46 -20.14
N PRO A 1110 -23.10 -10.90 -21.40
CA PRO A 1110 -24.41 -10.90 -22.06
C PRO A 1110 -25.45 -11.75 -21.29
N GLY A 1111 -26.68 -11.24 -21.17
CA GLY A 1111 -27.77 -11.91 -20.45
C GLY A 1111 -27.65 -11.91 -18.91
N HIS A 1112 -26.62 -11.26 -18.33
CA HIS A 1112 -26.42 -11.22 -16.87
C HIS A 1112 -27.30 -10.18 -16.15
N VAL A 1113 -27.79 -9.18 -16.86
CA VAL A 1113 -28.64 -8.12 -16.30
C VAL A 1113 -30.11 -8.49 -16.45
N SER A 1114 -30.85 -8.58 -15.33
CA SER A 1114 -32.30 -8.88 -15.37
C SER A 1114 -33.12 -7.67 -15.81
N ALA A 1115 -34.25 -7.93 -16.47
CA ALA A 1115 -35.20 -6.87 -16.86
C ALA A 1115 -35.78 -6.13 -15.63
N GLU A 1116 -35.91 -6.82 -14.49
CA GLU A 1116 -36.38 -6.24 -13.22
C GLU A 1116 -35.44 -5.15 -12.67
N LEU A 1117 -34.15 -5.17 -13.02
CA LEU A 1117 -33.19 -4.16 -12.59
C LEU A 1117 -33.51 -2.79 -13.19
N ALA A 1118 -34.02 -2.73 -14.43
CA ALA A 1118 -34.38 -1.47 -15.08
C ALA A 1118 -35.52 -0.75 -14.33
N ASP A 1119 -36.46 -1.51 -13.76
CA ASP A 1119 -37.59 -0.96 -13.00
C ASP A 1119 -37.17 -0.49 -11.59
N GLN A 1120 -36.01 -0.95 -11.09
CA GLN A 1120 -35.46 -0.61 -9.77
C GLN A 1120 -34.46 0.56 -9.80
N VAL A 1121 -34.11 1.07 -10.99
CA VAL A 1121 -33.22 2.23 -11.16
C VAL A 1121 -33.90 3.52 -10.68
N SER A 1122 -33.15 4.34 -9.92
CA SER A 1122 -33.61 5.61 -9.31
C SER A 1122 -32.56 6.73 -9.45
N LEU A 1123 -32.94 7.98 -9.16
CA LEU A 1123 -32.01 9.13 -9.22
C LEU A 1123 -30.82 9.03 -8.25
N LEU A 1124 -30.92 8.18 -7.22
CA LEU A 1124 -29.84 7.93 -6.27
C LEU A 1124 -28.60 7.30 -6.92
N THR A 1125 -28.74 6.66 -8.08
CA THR A 1125 -27.61 6.09 -8.83
C THR A 1125 -26.59 7.16 -9.26
N PHE A 1126 -26.96 8.45 -9.25
CA PHE A 1126 -26.12 9.59 -9.61
C PHE A 1126 -25.47 10.32 -8.42
N ARG A 1127 -25.51 9.76 -7.20
CA ARG A 1127 -24.82 10.35 -6.04
C ARG A 1127 -23.31 10.43 -6.31
N ALA A 1128 -22.73 11.62 -6.06
CA ALA A 1128 -21.36 12.02 -6.36
C ALA A 1128 -20.27 10.93 -6.12
N GLY A 1129 -20.03 10.08 -7.13
CA GLY A 1129 -18.87 9.20 -7.19
C GLY A 1129 -18.81 8.02 -6.21
N LYS A 1130 -19.90 7.64 -5.52
CA LYS A 1130 -19.93 6.45 -4.65
C LYS A 1130 -21.09 5.54 -5.04
N THR A 1131 -20.81 4.25 -5.27
CA THR A 1131 -21.84 3.28 -5.62
C THR A 1131 -22.77 2.98 -4.46
N PHE A 1132 -24.04 2.94 -4.81
CA PHE A 1132 -25.15 2.43 -4.04
C PHE A 1132 -24.95 0.96 -3.61
N THR A 1133 -24.93 0.71 -2.30
CA THR A 1133 -25.95 -0.15 -1.69
C THR A 1133 -27.02 0.82 -1.18
N PRO A 1134 -28.33 0.56 -1.35
CA PRO A 1134 -29.30 1.34 -0.60
C PRO A 1134 -28.94 1.18 0.86
N SER A 1135 -28.76 2.27 1.59
CA SER A 1135 -28.93 2.21 3.02
C SER A 1135 -30.28 1.53 3.27
N THR A 1136 -30.31 0.60 4.23
CA THR A 1136 -31.54 -0.04 4.69
C THR A 1136 -32.53 1.06 5.10
N GLY A 1137 -33.44 1.47 4.20
CA GLY A 1137 -34.41 2.53 4.47
C GLY A 1137 -34.97 3.35 3.30
N TRP A 1138 -34.40 3.32 2.07
CA TRP A 1138 -34.97 4.10 0.97
C TRP A 1138 -36.19 3.43 0.31
N PRO A 1139 -37.34 4.12 0.12
CA PRO A 1139 -38.50 3.53 -0.55
C PRO A 1139 -38.23 3.40 -2.06
N LYS A 1140 -38.34 2.18 -2.59
CA LYS A 1140 -37.99 1.86 -3.99
C LYS A 1140 -38.96 2.46 -5.04
N ASP A 1141 -40.12 2.93 -4.60
CA ASP A 1141 -41.25 3.33 -5.47
C ASP A 1141 -41.62 4.83 -5.39
N LEU A 1142 -40.70 5.71 -5.00
CA LEU A 1142 -40.98 7.15 -4.91
C LEU A 1142 -41.15 7.78 -6.31
N PRO A 1143 -42.07 8.75 -6.49
CA PRO A 1143 -42.12 9.59 -7.68
C PRO A 1143 -40.80 10.35 -7.90
N VAL A 1144 -40.45 10.62 -9.16
CA VAL A 1144 -39.16 11.25 -9.54
C VAL A 1144 -38.98 12.65 -8.93
N GLU A 1145 -40.08 13.36 -8.69
CA GLU A 1145 -40.11 14.66 -8.01
C GLU A 1145 -39.59 14.58 -6.58
N GLU A 1146 -40.00 13.52 -5.88
CA GLU A 1146 -39.63 13.31 -4.49
C GLU A 1146 -38.20 12.79 -4.38
N GLN A 1147 -37.78 11.92 -5.31
CA GLN A 1147 -36.38 11.52 -5.43
C GLN A 1147 -35.45 12.72 -5.71
N PHE A 1148 -35.85 13.61 -6.62
CA PHE A 1148 -35.09 14.82 -6.93
C PHE A 1148 -34.97 15.74 -5.71
N ARG A 1149 -36.07 15.99 -4.99
CA ARG A 1149 -36.06 16.81 -3.76
C ARG A 1149 -35.12 16.27 -2.69
N LEU A 1150 -35.20 14.96 -2.40
CA LEU A 1150 -34.35 14.34 -1.38
C LEU A 1150 -32.86 14.40 -1.77
N LEU A 1151 -32.55 14.25 -3.06
CA LEU A 1151 -31.19 14.38 -3.58
C LEU A 1151 -30.63 15.80 -3.38
N GLN A 1152 -31.46 16.84 -3.57
CA GLN A 1152 -31.08 18.24 -3.29
C GLN A 1152 -30.80 18.47 -1.80
N GLU A 1153 -31.70 17.98 -0.93
CA GLU A 1153 -31.60 18.12 0.52
C GLU A 1153 -30.35 17.42 1.07
N GLU A 1154 -29.98 16.26 0.51
CA GLU A 1154 -28.81 15.50 0.91
C GLU A 1154 -27.50 16.10 0.37
N ALA A 1155 -27.47 16.59 -0.88
CA ALA A 1155 -26.31 17.32 -1.42
C ALA A 1155 -26.00 18.58 -0.61
N ALA A 1156 -27.03 19.32 -0.20
CA ALA A 1156 -26.91 20.48 0.67
C ALA A 1156 -26.36 20.11 2.07
N ARG A 1157 -26.73 18.95 2.61
CA ARG A 1157 -26.22 18.43 3.90
C ARG A 1157 -24.74 18.05 3.81
N ASP A 1158 -24.35 17.43 2.69
CA ASP A 1158 -22.99 16.93 2.46
C ASP A 1158 -22.05 18.04 1.91
N GLY A 1159 -22.55 19.27 1.69
CA GLY A 1159 -21.76 20.40 1.21
C GLY A 1159 -21.25 20.24 -0.23
N ILE A 1160 -21.94 19.44 -1.05
CA ILE A 1160 -21.58 19.14 -2.43
C ILE A 1160 -22.62 19.70 -3.40
N GLU A 1161 -22.20 20.02 -4.62
CA GLU A 1161 -23.13 20.47 -5.66
C GLU A 1161 -24.05 19.30 -6.09
N PRO A 1162 -25.38 19.50 -6.12
CA PRO A 1162 -26.31 18.46 -6.54
C PRO A 1162 -26.08 18.11 -8.02
N PRO A 1163 -26.19 16.82 -8.40
CA PRO A 1163 -25.88 16.37 -9.76
C PRO A 1163 -26.86 16.90 -10.83
N PHE A 1164 -28.00 17.46 -10.41
CA PHE A 1164 -29.00 18.07 -11.29
C PHE A 1164 -29.47 19.38 -10.67
N SER A 1165 -29.55 20.44 -11.46
CA SER A 1165 -30.13 21.73 -11.01
C SER A 1165 -31.64 21.84 -11.29
N GLU A 1166 -32.15 21.04 -12.24
CA GLU A 1166 -33.53 21.09 -12.70
C GLU A 1166 -34.18 19.70 -12.71
N LEU A 1167 -35.44 19.62 -12.26
CA LEU A 1167 -36.23 18.38 -12.22
C LEU A 1167 -36.40 17.73 -13.60
N GLU A 1168 -36.61 18.55 -14.64
CA GLU A 1168 -36.75 18.09 -16.02
C GLU A 1168 -35.46 17.41 -16.54
N SER A 1169 -34.29 17.91 -16.13
CA SER A 1169 -33.00 17.28 -16.46
C SER A 1169 -32.85 15.93 -15.74
N ALA A 1170 -33.24 15.87 -14.46
CA ALA A 1170 -33.24 14.63 -13.69
C ALA A 1170 -34.18 13.58 -14.30
N ARG A 1171 -35.38 13.97 -14.74
CA ARG A 1171 -36.34 13.07 -15.42
C ARG A 1171 -35.74 12.46 -16.68
N ARG A 1172 -35.21 13.27 -17.60
CA ARG A 1172 -34.58 12.77 -18.83
C ARG A 1172 -33.42 11.82 -18.54
N GLN A 1173 -32.60 12.16 -17.56
CA GLN A 1173 -31.45 11.34 -17.18
C GLN A 1173 -31.88 9.97 -16.62
N LEU A 1174 -32.96 9.92 -15.84
CA LEU A 1174 -33.55 8.69 -15.32
C LEU A 1174 -34.17 7.84 -16.44
N ASP A 1175 -34.88 8.47 -17.38
CA ASP A 1175 -35.50 7.79 -18.52
C ASP A 1175 -34.45 7.13 -19.43
N VAL A 1176 -33.36 7.84 -19.72
CA VAL A 1176 -32.21 7.31 -20.47
C VAL A 1176 -31.59 6.11 -19.75
N LEU A 1177 -31.36 6.23 -18.43
CA LEU A 1177 -30.75 5.14 -17.66
C LEU A 1177 -31.64 3.88 -17.64
N ARG A 1178 -32.96 4.05 -17.51
CA ARG A 1178 -33.93 2.94 -17.57
C ARG A 1178 -33.98 2.29 -18.95
N ALA A 1179 -34.07 3.09 -20.01
CA ALA A 1179 -34.08 2.60 -21.39
C ALA A 1179 -32.80 1.82 -21.72
N ASN A 1180 -31.64 2.36 -21.34
CA ASN A 1180 -30.33 1.75 -21.53
C ASN A 1180 -30.15 0.44 -20.75
N THR A 1181 -30.58 0.40 -19.48
CA THR A 1181 -30.52 -0.80 -18.65
C THR A 1181 -31.44 -1.90 -19.20
N ARG A 1182 -32.62 -1.51 -19.69
CA ARG A 1182 -33.56 -2.44 -20.33
C ARG A 1182 -33.01 -2.97 -21.65
N ALA A 1183 -32.44 -2.11 -22.50
CA ALA A 1183 -31.79 -2.51 -23.75
C ALA A 1183 -30.67 -3.53 -23.50
N LEU A 1184 -29.85 -3.32 -22.45
CA LEU A 1184 -28.81 -4.26 -22.04
C LEU A 1184 -29.37 -5.63 -21.67
N SER A 1185 -30.45 -5.67 -20.88
CA SER A 1185 -31.05 -6.91 -20.39
C SER A 1185 -31.67 -7.77 -21.51
N LEU A 1186 -32.10 -7.15 -22.60
CA LEU A 1186 -32.77 -7.81 -23.72
C LEU A 1186 -31.81 -8.23 -24.84
N TYR A 1187 -30.57 -7.76 -24.80
CA TYR A 1187 -29.62 -7.96 -25.88
C TYR A 1187 -28.90 -9.32 -25.76
N VAL A 1188 -28.97 -10.11 -26.83
CA VAL A 1188 -28.27 -11.39 -26.97
C VAL A 1188 -27.30 -11.27 -28.16
N PRO A 1189 -26.00 -11.04 -27.91
CA PRO A 1189 -25.01 -10.80 -28.96
C PRO A 1189 -24.74 -12.05 -29.81
N PRO A 1190 -24.77 -11.94 -31.15
CA PRO A 1190 -24.20 -12.94 -32.03
C PRO A 1190 -22.66 -12.94 -31.97
N PRO A 1191 -21.98 -14.05 -32.34
CA PRO A 1191 -20.51 -14.09 -32.45
C PRO A 1191 -19.94 -13.06 -33.44
N TRP A 1192 -18.69 -12.66 -33.21
CA TRP A 1192 -17.95 -11.71 -34.03
C TRP A 1192 -16.60 -12.30 -34.45
N ASP A 1193 -16.46 -12.59 -35.75
CA ASP A 1193 -15.25 -13.18 -36.35
C ASP A 1193 -14.31 -12.13 -36.99
N GLY A 1194 -14.49 -10.85 -36.65
CA GLY A 1194 -13.87 -9.72 -37.35
C GLY A 1194 -12.58 -9.16 -36.72
N GLY A 1195 -12.09 -9.72 -35.61
CA GLY A 1195 -10.88 -9.22 -34.94
C GLY A 1195 -10.66 -9.70 -33.51
N GLU A 1196 -9.69 -9.08 -32.83
CA GLU A 1196 -9.35 -9.33 -31.41
C GLU A 1196 -10.14 -8.39 -30.48
N LEU A 1197 -10.79 -8.96 -29.47
CA LEU A 1197 -11.54 -8.22 -28.45
C LEU A 1197 -10.63 -7.82 -27.28
N GLN A 1198 -10.62 -6.55 -26.91
CA GLN A 1198 -9.79 -6.04 -25.82
C GLN A 1198 -10.65 -5.77 -24.58
N TYR A 1199 -10.52 -6.58 -23.53
CA TYR A 1199 -11.35 -6.43 -22.33
C TYR A 1199 -10.53 -5.84 -21.17
N PHE A 1200 -10.97 -4.72 -20.63
CA PHE A 1200 -10.37 -4.07 -19.47
C PHE A 1200 -11.23 -4.29 -18.24
N ARG A 1201 -10.77 -5.12 -17.31
CA ARG A 1201 -11.55 -5.50 -16.12
C ARG A 1201 -11.13 -4.66 -14.91
N ALA A 1202 -12.09 -4.15 -14.15
CA ALA A 1202 -11.79 -3.53 -12.87
C ALA A 1202 -11.29 -4.57 -11.84
N ARG A 1203 -10.35 -4.21 -10.97
CA ARG A 1203 -9.78 -5.12 -9.97
C ARG A 1203 -10.82 -5.59 -8.95
N GLN A 1204 -11.78 -4.73 -8.64
CA GLN A 1204 -12.90 -5.03 -7.75
C GLN A 1204 -14.18 -5.15 -8.58
N PRO A 1205 -14.72 -6.36 -8.78
CA PRO A 1205 -15.97 -6.52 -9.52
C PRO A 1205 -17.12 -5.87 -8.73
N PRO A 1206 -18.09 -5.21 -9.40
CA PRO A 1206 -19.22 -4.60 -8.72
C PRO A 1206 -20.11 -5.67 -8.05
N PRO A 1207 -20.79 -5.36 -6.93
CA PRO A 1207 -21.68 -6.30 -6.25
C PRO A 1207 -22.73 -6.87 -7.21
N GLY A 1208 -22.81 -8.19 -7.32
CA GLY A 1208 -23.74 -8.89 -8.22
C GLY A 1208 -23.18 -9.24 -9.60
N PHE A 1209 -21.97 -8.79 -9.96
CA PHE A 1209 -21.26 -9.30 -11.14
C PHE A 1209 -20.47 -10.58 -10.80
N PRO A 1210 -20.24 -11.49 -11.76
CA PRO A 1210 -19.30 -12.59 -11.56
C PRO A 1210 -17.89 -12.03 -11.37
N SER A 1211 -16.99 -12.80 -10.72
CA SER A 1211 -15.59 -12.38 -10.52
C SER A 1211 -14.79 -12.24 -11.82
N HIS A 1212 -15.30 -12.82 -12.90
CA HIS A 1212 -14.72 -12.81 -14.23
C HIS A 1212 -15.78 -12.49 -15.30
N PRO A 1213 -16.31 -11.25 -15.36
CA PRO A 1213 -17.34 -10.85 -16.33
C PRO A 1213 -16.86 -10.92 -17.78
N GLU A 1214 -15.55 -10.84 -18.00
CA GLU A 1214 -14.91 -10.99 -19.31
C GLU A 1214 -15.26 -12.32 -19.97
N LEU A 1215 -15.42 -13.41 -19.21
CA LEU A 1215 -15.59 -14.75 -19.76
C LEU A 1215 -16.79 -14.86 -20.70
N GLY A 1216 -17.91 -14.18 -20.38
CA GLY A 1216 -19.11 -14.18 -21.23
C GLY A 1216 -18.94 -13.44 -22.56
N TRP A 1217 -17.87 -12.64 -22.70
CA TRP A 1217 -17.50 -11.96 -23.95
C TRP A 1217 -16.44 -12.73 -24.74
N LEU A 1218 -15.52 -13.43 -24.05
CA LEU A 1218 -14.46 -14.20 -24.69
C LEU A 1218 -15.01 -15.35 -25.55
N ASP A 1219 -16.17 -15.91 -25.19
CA ASP A 1219 -16.85 -16.97 -25.96
C ASP A 1219 -17.44 -16.50 -27.30
N LEU A 1220 -17.53 -15.18 -27.50
CA LEU A 1220 -18.18 -14.57 -28.66
C LEU A 1220 -17.18 -13.91 -29.64
N GLY A 1221 -15.88 -13.96 -29.38
CA GLY A 1221 -14.83 -13.41 -30.24
C GLY A 1221 -13.76 -14.45 -30.61
N SER A 1222 -13.07 -14.25 -31.74
CA SER A 1222 -12.04 -15.18 -32.25
C SER A 1222 -10.71 -15.16 -31.49
N ALA A 1223 -10.40 -14.05 -30.81
CA ALA A 1223 -9.23 -13.88 -29.93
C ALA A 1223 -9.52 -12.73 -28.97
N ALA A 1224 -9.06 -12.79 -27.72
CA ALA A 1224 -9.34 -11.73 -26.77
C ALA A 1224 -8.28 -11.62 -25.67
N ARG A 1225 -7.96 -10.37 -25.31
CA ARG A 1225 -6.96 -10.05 -24.29
C ARG A 1225 -7.61 -9.31 -23.14
N VAL A 1226 -7.29 -9.76 -21.92
CA VAL A 1226 -7.86 -9.24 -20.69
C VAL A 1226 -6.80 -8.46 -19.94
N GLU A 1227 -7.07 -7.17 -19.70
CA GLU A 1227 -6.21 -6.27 -18.95
C GLU A 1227 -6.90 -5.87 -17.64
N VAL A 1228 -6.31 -6.26 -16.50
CA VAL A 1228 -6.82 -5.81 -15.19
C VAL A 1228 -6.38 -4.38 -14.92
N VAL A 1229 -7.32 -3.54 -14.52
CA VAL A 1229 -7.15 -2.12 -14.17
C VAL A 1229 -7.47 -1.94 -12.68
N PRO A 1230 -6.66 -1.18 -11.91
CA PRO A 1230 -7.00 -0.80 -10.54
C PRO A 1230 -8.37 -0.12 -10.41
N GLY A 1231 -8.96 -0.14 -9.22
CA GLY A 1231 -10.30 0.40 -8.97
C GLY A 1231 -11.43 -0.61 -9.13
N ASP A 1232 -12.64 -0.08 -9.12
CA ASP A 1232 -13.92 -0.77 -9.33
C ASP A 1232 -14.60 -0.27 -10.61
N HIS A 1233 -15.82 -0.75 -10.88
CA HIS A 1233 -16.65 -0.38 -12.04
C HIS A 1233 -16.76 1.14 -12.28
N HIS A 1234 -16.70 1.95 -11.22
CA HIS A 1234 -16.90 3.40 -11.29
C HIS A 1234 -15.59 4.20 -11.24
N THR A 1235 -14.62 3.69 -10.49
CA THR A 1235 -13.35 4.38 -10.21
C THR A 1235 -12.25 4.03 -11.20
N MET A 1236 -12.39 3.00 -12.05
CA MET A 1236 -11.37 2.63 -13.04
C MET A 1236 -11.13 3.71 -14.11
N LEU A 1237 -12.12 4.59 -14.33
CA LEU A 1237 -12.05 5.74 -15.24
C LEU A 1237 -11.70 7.05 -14.52
N GLN A 1238 -11.34 6.99 -13.24
CA GLN A 1238 -10.96 8.14 -12.41
C GLN A 1238 -9.51 8.03 -11.95
N ALA A 1239 -8.88 9.17 -11.62
CA ALA A 1239 -7.53 9.19 -11.06
C ALA A 1239 -7.50 8.51 -9.67
N PRO A 1240 -6.44 7.73 -9.34
CA PRO A 1240 -5.25 7.48 -10.16
C PRO A 1240 -5.40 6.31 -11.15
N HIS A 1241 -6.48 5.54 -11.11
CA HIS A 1241 -6.63 4.29 -11.86
C HIS A 1241 -6.68 4.47 -13.39
N VAL A 1242 -7.27 5.59 -13.83
CA VAL A 1242 -7.39 5.97 -15.24
C VAL A 1242 -6.04 6.12 -15.95
N GLU A 1243 -4.97 6.46 -15.23
CA GLU A 1243 -3.61 6.53 -15.76
C GLU A 1243 -3.13 5.14 -16.20
N VAL A 1244 -3.44 4.12 -15.38
CA VAL A 1244 -3.10 2.72 -15.68
C VAL A 1244 -3.93 2.23 -16.86
N LEU A 1245 -5.24 2.49 -16.87
CA LEU A 1245 -6.12 2.18 -18.00
C LEU A 1245 -5.63 2.84 -19.30
N GLY A 1246 -5.30 4.13 -19.22
CA GLY A 1246 -4.79 4.95 -20.31
C GLY A 1246 -3.49 4.42 -20.86
N ALA A 1247 -2.49 4.16 -20.01
CA ALA A 1247 -1.21 3.59 -20.45
C ALA A 1247 -1.38 2.22 -21.15
N LYS A 1248 -2.34 1.41 -20.69
CA LYS A 1248 -2.64 0.11 -21.28
C LYS A 1248 -3.31 0.27 -22.65
N LEU A 1249 -4.36 1.08 -22.75
CA LEU A 1249 -5.08 1.33 -24.00
C LEU A 1249 -4.20 2.09 -25.02
N ALA A 1250 -3.32 3.00 -24.58
CA ALA A 1250 -2.34 3.69 -25.41
C ALA A 1250 -1.37 2.72 -26.12
N ARG A 1251 -1.00 1.60 -25.47
CA ARG A 1251 -0.16 0.56 -26.10
C ARG A 1251 -0.85 -0.12 -27.28
N LEU A 1252 -2.18 -0.24 -27.25
CA LEU A 1252 -2.96 -0.83 -28.34
C LEU A 1252 -3.18 0.14 -29.51
N LEU A 1253 -2.97 1.43 -29.26
CA LEU A 1253 -3.16 2.49 -30.24
C LEU A 1253 -1.87 2.85 -30.99
N ARG A 1254 -0.70 2.42 -30.49
CA ARG A 1254 0.61 2.51 -31.16
C ARG A 1254 0.77 1.41 -32.19
#